data_AF-L0RU79-F1
#
_entry.id   AF-L0RU79-F1
#
_cell.length_a   1.000
_cell.length_b   1.000
_cell.length_c   1.000
_cell.angle_alpha   90.00
_cell.angle_beta   90.00
_cell.angle_gamma   90.00
#
_symmetry.space_group_name_H-M   'P 1'
#
loop_
_entity.id
_entity.type
_entity.pdbx_description
1 polymer ?
#
loop_
_entity_poly.entity_id
_entity_poly.type
_entity_poly.pdbx_seq_one_letter_code
_entity_poly.pdbx_strand_id
1 'polypeptide(L)'
;MIEYKNKKIKKSEPNTNLNSKQKTPQNTEPSVSPGPMKPPTKSNPNDSSDSNSNQIMDKQKTKEERYSQLQKLVQELPFPSKDALAKKTLSNSIPSKDTITEEQFKEKEELFKKLYDLIDKKVKEISELNYPNKDSEANKYFKSELDKADTEDKIAKIIPQGWKDKIKSWNELSNKITERILRESVKTKLNNTYTINDSDKEHGEKHFLIELYNAYLESNFYNAINKMQNLSEEMKKELKTMFLKLNDSINGSVNINEKLNEIEVKLNEAIKANKVDIQLNQKSWGWSWSTDNDKDVSSNKNETNSDNLKSILKKPDNIDQAKYDKALNHISNILPLRNTIATILGLDDLSKLKGSSGDQKDKDWLVGKELLNDSIFKTDKLKETYYNGSHDALHIRQLEKYLFGANGDQENSKEELIKKLVGFIEEDKKNNSKKLEEFKKEILGKAKEFTSTYSKIPINNEVKIKNATEKYLNTYLNAAYVRVELSINTINQEKQNTPKSSIPSDSQKRIDSNKDSSVTPPAQSKPNDNSDSNSNQRMDKQKTKEERYSELLKLVQEIPFPSTDAIAKKTLGDSIPSKDTITEEQLKEKEELFKKLCGLIDKKIKEISELNYPNKDSEANKYFKSELNKADTEEKINKIIPNDWKTKVELWNKLTNKVSIRLRTKVQEILNKTYINNDTDQEHGEKHFLIELYNAYLEANYYHAIDKMQNLDDNKKKIHKDKLHKLNANETINIEEKLKDVDTKLHEAIEANRVDIKKDQGTWGESWSTDDVKNDPSNKENETNSDNLKSILKKPDNIDQAKYDKALNHISNILPLRNTIATILGLDDLDKLKGYSDGQNNQPWLVGKEILKKEVFSDHNLTFTYFNGNHNALHIRQLEKYLFGADGDNNDQKEALINKLVAIIKDDLKTMNSQNLDKFKKEIFDKAKDFSNKYSKVKVEDDKIKNATEKYLNTYLNVAYLRVELS
;
A
#
# COMPACT_ATOMS: atom_id res chain seq x y z
N MET A 1 -42.78 -49.45 49.25
CA MET A 1 -43.26 -49.03 50.60
C MET A 1 -42.08 -48.38 51.34
N ILE A 2 -42.31 -47.23 51.98
CA ILE A 2 -41.96 -46.90 53.40
C ILE A 2 -40.49 -47.21 53.81
N GLU A 3 -39.56 -46.25 53.94
CA GLU A 3 -39.37 -45.25 55.03
C GLU A 3 -38.80 -45.85 56.36
N TYR A 4 -37.89 -45.23 57.17
CA TYR A 4 -37.05 -44.01 57.13
C TYR A 4 -36.02 -44.01 58.32
N LYS A 5 -35.04 -43.05 58.31
CA LYS A 5 -34.48 -42.23 59.45
C LYS A 5 -33.17 -42.61 60.20
N ASN A 6 -32.17 -41.71 60.07
CA ASN A 6 -31.42 -40.98 61.15
C ASN A 6 -30.32 -41.70 62.00
N LYS A 7 -29.30 -41.05 62.62
CA LYS A 7 -28.74 -39.65 62.60
C LYS A 7 -27.31 -39.56 63.24
N LYS A 8 -26.71 -38.33 63.20
CA LYS A 8 -25.51 -37.79 63.91
C LYS A 8 -24.15 -38.19 63.32
N ILE A 9 -23.15 -37.32 63.05
CA ILE A 9 -22.63 -36.01 63.56
C ILE A 9 -21.58 -36.14 64.69
N LYS A 10 -20.31 -35.80 64.35
CA LYS A 10 -19.33 -35.11 65.24
C LYS A 10 -17.99 -34.79 64.51
N LYS A 11 -17.54 -33.52 64.56
CA LYS A 11 -16.13 -33.10 64.76
C LYS A 11 -16.06 -31.61 65.07
N SER A 12 -14.93 -31.15 65.60
CA SER A 12 -14.73 -29.81 66.18
C SER A 12 -13.35 -29.23 65.86
N GLU A 13 -13.26 -27.90 65.96
CA GLU A 13 -12.05 -27.05 65.96
C GLU A 13 -11.34 -27.12 67.36
N PRO A 14 -10.37 -26.25 67.76
CA PRO A 14 -9.66 -25.17 67.04
C PRO A 14 -8.13 -25.02 67.33
N ASN A 15 -7.49 -23.96 66.77
CA ASN A 15 -6.33 -23.19 67.32
C ASN A 15 -4.93 -23.87 67.43
N THR A 16 -3.75 -23.19 67.45
CA THR A 16 -3.35 -21.76 67.28
C THR A 16 -1.87 -21.59 66.84
N ASN A 17 -1.48 -20.36 66.47
CA ASN A 17 -0.11 -19.85 66.18
C ASN A 17 1.03 -20.24 67.17
N LEU A 18 2.30 -20.27 66.71
CA LEU A 18 3.36 -19.29 67.08
C LEU A 18 4.79 -19.52 66.47
N ASN A 19 5.30 -18.49 65.78
CA ASN A 19 6.66 -17.91 65.78
C ASN A 19 7.96 -18.68 66.18
N SER A 20 8.97 -18.65 65.27
CA SER A 20 10.27 -17.90 65.43
C SER A 20 11.66 -18.61 65.36
N LYS A 21 12.61 -17.86 64.75
CA LYS A 21 14.08 -17.73 64.99
C LYS A 21 15.11 -18.87 64.73
N GLN A 22 15.96 -18.59 63.73
CA GLN A 22 17.44 -18.76 63.66
C GLN A 22 18.20 -19.59 64.71
N LYS A 23 19.06 -20.52 64.24
CA LYS A 23 20.52 -20.58 64.56
C LYS A 23 21.31 -21.65 63.77
N THR A 24 22.51 -21.28 63.33
CA THR A 24 23.70 -22.15 63.12
C THR A 24 24.43 -22.35 64.47
N PRO A 25 25.34 -23.35 64.69
CA PRO A 25 26.53 -23.61 63.86
C PRO A 25 27.13 -25.06 63.80
N GLN A 26 28.18 -25.19 62.96
CA GLN A 26 29.41 -26.02 63.07
C GLN A 26 29.41 -27.57 63.23
N ASN A 27 30.08 -28.19 62.25
CA ASN A 27 31.09 -29.27 62.31
C ASN A 27 30.93 -30.47 63.28
N THR A 28 30.97 -31.68 62.69
CA THR A 28 32.08 -32.62 62.93
C THR A 28 32.27 -33.57 61.73
N GLU A 29 33.52 -33.80 61.36
CA GLU A 29 33.98 -34.84 60.41
C GLU A 29 34.42 -36.09 61.21
N PRO A 30 34.61 -37.31 60.64
CA PRO A 30 35.72 -37.53 59.69
C PRO A 30 35.59 -38.65 58.62
N SER A 31 36.45 -38.56 57.60
CA SER A 31 37.21 -39.68 56.97
C SER A 31 36.51 -40.97 56.47
N VAL A 32 36.41 -41.11 55.13
CA VAL A 32 37.14 -42.15 54.37
C VAL A 32 37.72 -41.50 53.08
N SER A 33 38.88 -41.95 52.61
CA SER A 33 39.68 -41.28 51.56
C SER A 33 39.36 -41.71 50.11
N PRO A 34 39.35 -40.78 49.13
CA PRO A 34 39.43 -41.09 47.70
C PRO A 34 40.89 -41.15 47.20
N GLY A 35 41.21 -42.15 46.37
CA GLY A 35 42.56 -42.32 45.79
C GLY A 35 42.81 -41.43 44.55
N PRO A 36 43.98 -40.74 44.45
CA PRO A 36 44.28 -39.85 43.32
C PRO A 36 45.05 -40.54 42.18
N MET A 37 44.63 -40.34 40.93
CA MET A 37 45.51 -40.53 39.77
C MET A 37 46.41 -39.30 39.58
N LYS A 38 47.74 -39.53 39.52
CA LYS A 38 48.77 -38.49 39.37
C LYS A 38 49.18 -38.28 37.91
N PRO A 39 49.77 -37.11 37.56
CA PRO A 39 50.19 -36.79 36.20
C PRO A 39 51.59 -37.35 35.87
N PRO A 40 51.94 -37.46 34.58
CA PRO A 40 53.33 -37.62 34.15
C PRO A 40 54.03 -36.26 34.06
N THR A 41 55.22 -36.15 34.65
CA THR A 41 56.11 -35.00 34.47
C THR A 41 57.56 -35.46 34.36
N LYS A 42 58.27 -34.95 33.33
CA LYS A 42 59.75 -34.90 33.17
C LYS A 42 60.55 -36.20 33.34
N SER A 43 61.28 -36.57 32.29
CA SER A 43 62.54 -37.32 32.39
C SER A 43 63.61 -36.69 31.48
N ASN A 44 64.73 -36.30 32.08
CA ASN A 44 66.00 -35.83 31.50
C ASN A 44 66.97 -35.70 32.71
N PRO A 45 68.32 -35.82 32.61
CA PRO A 45 69.13 -35.92 31.39
C PRO A 45 70.25 -37.01 31.43
N ASN A 46 71.11 -37.01 30.40
CA ASN A 46 72.44 -37.67 30.28
C ASN A 46 72.43 -39.24 30.18
N ASP A 47 73.34 -39.89 29.44
CA ASP A 47 74.49 -39.40 28.65
C ASP A 47 74.89 -40.32 27.46
N SER A 48 75.81 -39.82 26.61
CA SER A 48 76.64 -40.50 25.57
C SER A 48 76.01 -41.03 24.24
N SER A 49 76.75 -40.79 23.14
CA SER A 49 76.75 -41.42 21.78
C SER A 49 75.40 -41.85 21.13
N ASP A 50 75.03 -41.42 19.91
CA ASP A 50 75.88 -41.09 18.75
C ASP A 50 75.32 -39.95 17.87
N SER A 51 76.18 -39.37 17.04
CA SER A 51 75.84 -38.30 16.09
C SER A 51 75.31 -38.83 14.75
N ASN A 52 74.07 -38.51 14.38
CA ASN A 52 73.71 -38.45 12.96
C ASN A 52 72.56 -37.46 12.69
N SER A 53 72.77 -36.53 11.75
CA SER A 53 71.86 -35.40 11.49
C SER A 53 70.96 -35.65 10.28
N ASN A 54 69.69 -35.98 10.51
CA ASN A 54 68.69 -35.94 9.44
C ASN A 54 68.22 -34.51 9.21
N GLN A 55 68.88 -33.82 8.27
CA GLN A 55 68.31 -32.64 7.63
C GLN A 55 67.01 -33.06 6.91
N ILE A 56 65.87 -32.59 7.38
CA ILE A 56 64.66 -32.56 6.54
C ILE A 56 64.95 -31.52 5.46
N MET A 57 65.39 -31.98 4.29
CA MET A 57 65.64 -31.09 3.16
C MET A 57 64.32 -30.43 2.77
N ASP A 58 64.28 -29.11 2.95
CA ASP A 58 63.21 -28.26 2.47
C ASP A 58 63.16 -28.41 0.94
N LYS A 59 62.11 -29.08 0.43
CA LYS A 59 61.99 -29.37 -1.01
C LYS A 59 61.84 -28.05 -1.74
N GLN A 60 62.93 -27.59 -2.37
CA GLN A 60 62.94 -26.38 -3.18
C GLN A 60 61.80 -26.45 -4.20
N LYS A 61 60.76 -25.63 -3.98
CA LYS A 61 59.61 -25.52 -4.89
C LYS A 61 60.12 -25.24 -6.29
N THR A 62 59.60 -26.00 -7.26
CA THR A 62 59.94 -25.83 -8.67
C THR A 62 59.60 -24.43 -9.15
N LYS A 63 60.26 -24.01 -10.23
CA LYS A 63 60.00 -22.71 -10.89
C LYS A 63 58.53 -22.54 -11.28
N GLU A 64 57.89 -23.66 -11.63
CA GLU A 64 56.47 -23.79 -11.94
C GLU A 64 55.58 -23.49 -10.73
N GLU A 65 55.76 -24.21 -9.61
CA GLU A 65 54.97 -24.01 -8.39
C GLU A 65 55.07 -22.59 -7.85
N ARG A 66 56.26 -21.96 -7.95
CA ARG A 66 56.48 -20.57 -7.51
C ARG A 66 55.84 -19.56 -8.47
N TYR A 67 55.84 -19.81 -9.78
CA TYR A 67 55.11 -18.98 -10.74
C TYR A 67 53.60 -19.06 -10.52
N SER A 68 53.06 -20.25 -10.30
CA SER A 68 51.65 -20.45 -9.90
C SER A 68 51.33 -19.79 -8.57
N GLN A 69 52.24 -19.80 -7.59
CA GLN A 69 52.08 -19.10 -6.32
C GLN A 69 52.03 -17.57 -6.49
N LEU A 70 52.88 -16.97 -7.33
CA LEU A 70 52.81 -15.54 -7.63
C LEU A 70 51.48 -15.16 -8.31
N GLN A 71 51.04 -15.92 -9.32
CA GLN A 71 49.76 -15.67 -9.98
C GLN A 71 48.58 -15.81 -9.01
N LYS A 72 48.62 -16.80 -8.11
CA LYS A 72 47.62 -16.97 -7.05
C LYS A 72 47.59 -15.76 -6.09
N LEU A 73 48.76 -15.28 -5.63
CA LEU A 73 48.84 -14.11 -4.74
C LEU A 73 48.19 -12.86 -5.37
N VAL A 74 48.39 -12.61 -6.67
CA VAL A 74 47.73 -11.48 -7.37
C VAL A 74 46.21 -11.63 -7.40
N GLN A 75 45.69 -12.84 -7.58
CA GLN A 75 44.25 -13.11 -7.56
C GLN A 75 43.65 -12.95 -6.15
N GLU A 76 44.40 -13.30 -5.11
CA GLU A 76 43.99 -13.17 -3.71
C GLU A 76 44.09 -11.72 -3.16
N LEU A 77 44.65 -10.76 -3.91
CA LEU A 77 44.69 -9.35 -3.49
C LEU A 77 43.26 -8.79 -3.22
N PRO A 78 43.04 -8.11 -2.08
CA PRO A 78 41.70 -7.80 -1.56
C PRO A 78 41.10 -6.52 -2.17
N PHE A 79 41.23 -6.33 -3.48
CA PHE A 79 40.62 -5.21 -4.21
C PHE A 79 39.08 -5.25 -4.12
N PRO A 80 38.39 -4.09 -4.10
CA PRO A 80 36.92 -3.99 -4.10
C PRO A 80 36.23 -4.79 -5.20
N SER A 81 36.79 -4.81 -6.41
CA SER A 81 36.34 -5.64 -7.52
C SER A 81 37.16 -6.93 -7.63
N LYS A 82 36.48 -8.03 -7.98
CA LYS A 82 37.15 -9.29 -8.35
C LYS A 82 38.02 -9.11 -9.58
N ASP A 83 37.53 -8.34 -10.55
CA ASP A 83 38.11 -8.09 -11.87
C ASP A 83 38.86 -6.75 -11.94
N ALA A 84 39.39 -6.28 -10.80
CA ALA A 84 40.13 -5.04 -10.68
C ALA A 84 41.27 -4.92 -11.70
N LEU A 85 41.35 -3.78 -12.41
CA LEU A 85 42.34 -3.52 -13.44
C LEU A 85 43.78 -3.67 -12.92
N ALA A 86 44.01 -3.28 -11.66
CA ALA A 86 45.29 -3.46 -10.98
C ALA A 86 45.74 -4.93 -10.91
N LYS A 87 44.84 -5.91 -10.71
CA LYS A 87 45.20 -7.34 -10.75
C LYS A 87 45.71 -7.76 -12.12
N LYS A 88 45.09 -7.27 -13.20
CA LYS A 88 45.53 -7.53 -14.57
C LYS A 88 46.92 -6.94 -14.84
N THR A 89 47.17 -5.70 -14.41
CA THR A 89 48.50 -5.06 -14.55
C THR A 89 49.56 -5.79 -13.72
N LEU A 90 49.25 -6.16 -12.46
CA LEU A 90 50.17 -6.87 -11.58
C LEU A 90 50.52 -8.28 -12.10
N SER A 91 49.53 -9.03 -12.59
CA SER A 91 49.71 -10.34 -13.22
C SER A 91 50.59 -10.25 -14.48
N ASN A 92 50.34 -9.25 -15.34
CA ASN A 92 51.16 -8.96 -16.51
C ASN A 92 52.58 -8.45 -16.17
N SER A 93 52.81 -7.97 -14.94
CA SER A 93 54.13 -7.48 -14.49
C SER A 93 55.09 -8.59 -14.07
N ILE A 94 54.62 -9.84 -14.00
CA ILE A 94 55.44 -11.02 -13.69
C ILE A 94 56.10 -11.48 -15.00
N PRO A 95 57.45 -11.51 -15.10
CA PRO A 95 58.12 -12.04 -16.28
C PRO A 95 57.72 -13.50 -16.53
N SER A 96 57.79 -13.97 -17.78
CA SER A 96 57.32 -15.32 -18.12
C SER A 96 58.02 -16.40 -17.27
N LYS A 97 57.31 -17.50 -17.00
CA LYS A 97 57.80 -18.68 -16.25
C LYS A 97 59.25 -19.05 -16.59
N ASP A 98 59.60 -19.00 -17.87
CA ASP A 98 60.92 -19.39 -18.36
C ASP A 98 61.98 -18.30 -18.14
N THR A 99 61.61 -17.00 -18.21
CA THR A 99 62.54 -15.86 -18.12
C THR A 99 62.74 -15.29 -16.70
N ILE A 100 61.76 -15.43 -15.80
CA ILE A 100 61.84 -14.87 -14.44
C ILE A 100 63.03 -15.43 -13.64
N THR A 101 63.77 -14.57 -12.92
CA THR A 101 64.92 -14.96 -12.07
C THR A 101 64.52 -15.24 -10.62
N GLU A 102 65.39 -15.90 -9.86
CA GLU A 102 65.19 -16.14 -8.41
C GLU A 102 65.02 -14.83 -7.61
N GLU A 103 65.72 -13.78 -8.02
CA GLU A 103 65.68 -12.47 -7.37
C GLU A 103 64.36 -11.75 -7.69
N GLN A 104 63.92 -11.79 -8.94
CA GLN A 104 62.60 -11.30 -9.36
C GLN A 104 61.44 -12.06 -8.70
N PHE A 105 61.59 -13.36 -8.42
CA PHE A 105 60.59 -14.10 -7.64
C PHE A 105 60.41 -13.51 -6.24
N LYS A 106 61.52 -13.22 -5.54
CA LYS A 106 61.51 -12.65 -4.19
C LYS A 106 60.96 -11.21 -4.21
N GLU A 107 61.43 -10.39 -5.14
CA GLU A 107 60.97 -9.02 -5.36
C GLU A 107 59.45 -8.96 -5.56
N LYS A 108 58.89 -9.80 -6.44
CA LYS A 108 57.44 -9.87 -6.69
C LYS A 108 56.66 -10.44 -5.52
N GLU A 109 57.17 -11.47 -4.82
CA GLU A 109 56.49 -12.02 -3.65
C GLU A 109 56.43 -11.02 -2.48
N GLU A 110 57.51 -10.25 -2.26
CA GLU A 110 57.55 -9.19 -1.25
C GLU A 110 56.62 -8.01 -1.63
N LEU A 111 56.65 -7.57 -2.89
CA LEU A 111 55.76 -6.54 -3.42
C LEU A 111 54.29 -6.93 -3.25
N PHE A 112 53.88 -8.14 -3.65
CA PHE A 112 52.48 -8.56 -3.55
C PHE A 112 52.01 -8.68 -2.09
N LYS A 113 52.89 -9.05 -1.16
CA LYS A 113 52.59 -9.02 0.29
C LYS A 113 52.37 -7.59 0.80
N LYS A 114 53.27 -6.64 0.46
CA LYS A 114 53.10 -5.22 0.82
C LYS A 114 51.81 -4.62 0.24
N LEU A 115 51.51 -4.94 -1.02
CA LEU A 115 50.27 -4.49 -1.67
C LEU A 115 49.03 -5.09 -0.99
N TYR A 116 49.04 -6.37 -0.58
CA TYR A 116 47.91 -6.99 0.14
C TYR A 116 47.53 -6.19 1.39
N ASP A 117 48.49 -5.92 2.27
CA ASP A 117 48.28 -5.19 3.53
C ASP A 117 47.84 -3.74 3.29
N LEU A 118 48.40 -3.08 2.27
CA LEU A 118 48.01 -1.71 1.89
C LEU A 118 46.59 -1.64 1.32
N ILE A 119 46.17 -2.62 0.51
CA ILE A 119 44.84 -2.69 -0.09
C ILE A 119 43.79 -3.00 0.98
N ASP A 120 43.99 -4.02 1.82
CA ASP A 120 43.06 -4.35 2.92
C ASP A 120 42.86 -3.16 3.87
N LYS A 121 43.96 -2.51 4.25
CA LYS A 121 43.94 -1.28 5.05
C LYS A 121 43.18 -0.15 4.36
N LYS A 122 43.31 0.01 3.04
CA LYS A 122 42.55 1.03 2.29
C LYS A 122 41.08 0.67 2.08
N VAL A 123 40.72 -0.59 1.86
CA VAL A 123 39.31 -1.03 1.82
C VAL A 123 38.62 -0.72 3.16
N LYS A 124 39.28 -1.04 4.28
CA LYS A 124 38.80 -0.70 5.62
C LYS A 124 38.70 0.81 5.79
N GLU A 125 39.75 1.57 5.50
CA GLU A 125 39.76 3.04 5.63
C GLU A 125 38.66 3.70 4.79
N ILE A 126 38.40 3.23 3.57
CA ILE A 126 37.29 3.70 2.71
C ILE A 126 35.94 3.35 3.33
N SER A 127 35.76 2.13 3.86
CA SER A 127 34.49 1.68 4.45
C SER A 127 34.17 2.34 5.80
N GLU A 128 35.18 2.82 6.52
CA GLU A 128 35.10 3.51 7.81
C GLU A 128 34.95 5.04 7.66
N LEU A 129 35.07 5.59 6.44
CA LEU A 129 34.65 6.96 6.19
C LEU A 129 33.15 7.09 6.51
N ASN A 130 32.82 8.00 7.42
CA ASN A 130 31.45 8.20 7.89
C ASN A 130 30.63 8.94 6.82
N TYR A 131 30.23 8.24 5.76
CA TYR A 131 29.47 8.84 4.66
C TYR A 131 28.03 9.18 5.07
N PRO A 132 27.40 10.20 4.45
CA PRO A 132 25.99 10.53 4.67
C PRO A 132 25.03 9.39 4.30
N ASN A 133 25.43 8.58 3.32
CA ASN A 133 24.83 7.30 2.97
C ASN A 133 25.97 6.32 2.63
N LYS A 134 25.86 5.06 3.06
CA LYS A 134 26.83 4.01 2.77
C LYS A 134 27.02 3.79 1.26
N ASP A 135 25.98 4.02 0.46
CA ASP A 135 26.02 3.87 -1.00
C ASP A 135 26.44 5.14 -1.77
N SER A 136 27.02 6.13 -1.10
CA SER A 136 27.43 7.39 -1.73
C SER A 136 28.43 7.22 -2.89
N GLU A 137 28.35 8.10 -3.89
CA GLU A 137 29.28 8.11 -5.03
C GLU A 137 30.74 8.27 -4.62
N ALA A 138 31.04 8.93 -3.49
CA ALA A 138 32.39 9.01 -2.94
C ALA A 138 32.95 7.63 -2.55
N ASN A 139 32.12 6.74 -1.96
CA ASN A 139 32.50 5.37 -1.65
C ASN A 139 32.79 4.56 -2.92
N LYS A 140 31.92 4.71 -3.94
CA LYS A 140 32.10 4.05 -5.26
C LYS A 140 33.35 4.56 -5.98
N TYR A 141 33.60 5.87 -5.97
CA TYR A 141 34.78 6.50 -6.55
C TYR A 141 36.07 6.00 -5.91
N PHE A 142 36.21 6.07 -4.58
CA PHE A 142 37.44 5.60 -3.92
C PHE A 142 37.68 4.10 -4.12
N LYS A 143 36.62 3.29 -4.24
CA LYS A 143 36.75 1.87 -4.62
C LYS A 143 37.22 1.70 -6.07
N SER A 144 36.65 2.46 -7.01
CA SER A 144 37.05 2.43 -8.43
C SER A 144 38.51 2.87 -8.63
N GLU A 145 38.98 3.87 -7.87
CA GLU A 145 40.39 4.27 -7.89
C GLU A 145 41.30 3.22 -7.24
N LEU A 146 40.84 2.53 -6.17
CA LEU A 146 41.55 1.39 -5.60
C LEU A 146 41.67 0.23 -6.60
N ASP A 147 40.62 -0.10 -7.35
CA ASP A 147 40.65 -1.13 -8.40
C ASP A 147 41.63 -0.82 -9.56
N LYS A 148 42.13 0.43 -9.66
CA LYS A 148 43.12 0.89 -10.65
C LYS A 148 44.53 1.03 -10.05
N ALA A 149 44.69 0.91 -8.73
CA ALA A 149 45.94 1.22 -8.04
C ALA A 149 46.88 -0.01 -7.94
N ASP A 150 47.78 -0.12 -8.91
CA ASP A 150 48.76 -1.20 -9.07
C ASP A 150 50.10 -1.03 -8.32
N THR A 151 50.26 0.05 -7.54
CA THR A 151 51.52 0.41 -6.86
C THR A 151 51.24 1.04 -5.50
N GLU A 152 52.14 0.85 -4.53
CA GLU A 152 52.03 1.40 -3.17
C GLU A 152 51.75 2.92 -3.20
N ASP A 153 52.45 3.62 -4.09
CA ASP A 153 52.41 5.06 -4.26
C ASP A 153 51.09 5.58 -4.86
N LYS A 154 50.37 4.76 -5.65
CA LYS A 154 48.98 5.02 -6.06
C LYS A 154 48.01 4.71 -4.92
N ILE A 155 48.17 3.56 -4.27
CA ILE A 155 47.28 3.09 -3.19
C ILE A 155 47.25 4.08 -2.01
N ALA A 156 48.41 4.66 -1.66
CA ALA A 156 48.51 5.69 -0.63
C ALA A 156 47.64 6.92 -0.91
N LYS A 157 47.52 7.33 -2.18
CA LYS A 157 46.92 8.61 -2.62
C LYS A 157 45.40 8.57 -2.85
N ILE A 158 44.77 7.38 -2.83
CA ILE A 158 43.34 7.19 -3.15
C ILE A 158 42.40 8.05 -2.30
N ILE A 159 42.71 8.24 -1.02
CA ILE A 159 42.01 9.19 -0.15
C ILE A 159 42.92 10.41 0.01
N PRO A 160 42.68 11.53 -0.69
CA PRO A 160 43.56 12.68 -0.60
C PRO A 160 43.50 13.34 0.78
N GLN A 161 44.59 13.97 1.19
CA GLN A 161 44.72 14.57 2.52
C GLN A 161 43.59 15.57 2.80
N GLY A 162 42.99 15.47 4.00
CA GLY A 162 41.88 16.32 4.44
C GLY A 162 40.48 15.86 3.99
N TRP A 163 40.31 14.80 3.20
CA TRP A 163 38.95 14.30 2.87
C TRP A 163 38.19 13.76 4.08
N LYS A 164 38.89 13.17 5.06
CA LYS A 164 38.31 12.79 6.36
C LYS A 164 37.71 14.01 7.08
N ASP A 165 38.44 15.11 7.10
CA ASP A 165 38.01 16.36 7.73
C ASP A 165 36.89 17.05 6.93
N LYS A 166 36.90 16.97 5.60
CA LYS A 166 35.79 17.42 4.74
C LYS A 166 34.50 16.64 5.00
N ILE A 167 34.56 15.30 5.05
CA ILE A 167 33.39 14.44 5.33
C ILE A 167 32.89 14.67 6.76
N LYS A 168 33.79 14.75 7.74
CA LYS A 168 33.44 15.13 9.12
C LYS A 168 32.79 16.51 9.19
N SER A 169 33.36 17.50 8.52
CA SER A 169 32.81 18.87 8.46
C SER A 169 31.46 18.92 7.77
N TRP A 170 31.24 18.11 6.73
CA TRP A 170 29.94 17.98 6.06
C TRP A 170 28.91 17.36 7.00
N ASN A 171 29.24 16.30 7.73
CA ASN A 171 28.31 15.68 8.70
C ASN A 171 28.00 16.61 9.88
N GLU A 172 29.02 17.28 10.42
CA GLU A 172 28.84 18.31 11.44
C GLU A 172 28.00 19.48 10.92
N LEU A 173 28.21 19.92 9.68
CA LEU A 173 27.39 20.93 9.03
C LEU A 173 25.96 20.43 8.88
N SER A 174 25.74 19.20 8.37
CA SER A 174 24.44 18.57 8.16
C SER A 174 23.62 18.43 9.45
N ASN A 175 24.27 18.03 10.56
CA ASN A 175 23.63 18.03 11.88
C ASN A 175 23.28 19.46 12.33
N LYS A 176 24.18 20.44 12.12
CA LYS A 176 23.93 21.87 12.38
C LYS A 176 22.89 22.48 11.40
N ILE A 177 22.65 21.88 10.24
CA ILE A 177 21.57 22.22 9.31
C ILE A 177 20.24 21.77 9.94
N THR A 178 20.14 20.48 10.28
CA THR A 178 18.95 19.86 10.88
C THR A 178 18.51 20.56 12.17
N GLU A 179 19.44 21.00 13.02
CA GLU A 179 19.10 21.69 14.28
C GLU A 179 18.88 23.21 14.16
N ARG A 180 19.37 23.89 13.11
CA ARG A 180 19.49 25.37 13.14
C ARG A 180 19.16 26.13 11.86
N ILE A 181 18.96 25.49 10.71
CA ILE A 181 18.92 26.19 9.40
C ILE A 181 17.51 26.51 8.87
N LEU A 182 16.45 26.06 9.55
CA LEU A 182 15.06 26.31 9.09
C LEU A 182 14.58 27.79 9.08
N ARG A 183 15.43 28.78 9.41
CA ARG A 183 15.11 30.23 9.22
C ARG A 183 16.25 31.08 8.63
N GLU A 184 17.34 31.36 9.37
CA GLU A 184 18.20 32.52 9.05
C GLU A 184 19.52 32.22 8.29
N SER A 185 20.43 31.42 8.85
CA SER A 185 21.87 31.58 8.52
C SER A 185 22.29 31.24 7.08
N VAL A 186 21.55 30.36 6.38
CA VAL A 186 21.82 30.04 4.96
C VAL A 186 21.47 31.22 4.05
N LYS A 187 20.36 31.92 4.33
CA LYS A 187 19.92 33.10 3.56
C LYS A 187 20.95 34.24 3.67
N THR A 188 21.50 34.45 4.87
CA THR A 188 22.57 35.44 5.08
C THR A 188 23.89 35.02 4.44
N LYS A 189 24.29 33.74 4.55
CA LYS A 189 25.58 33.29 4.01
C LYS A 189 25.61 33.19 2.48
N LEU A 190 24.53 32.76 1.83
CA LEU A 190 24.48 32.72 0.36
C LEU A 190 24.60 34.13 -0.25
N ASN A 191 23.93 35.11 0.35
CA ASN A 191 23.99 36.51 -0.11
C ASN A 191 25.34 37.18 0.18
N ASN A 192 26.01 36.83 1.29
CA ASN A 192 27.24 37.52 1.72
C ASN A 192 28.55 36.87 1.25
N THR A 193 28.52 35.65 0.69
CA THR A 193 29.77 34.93 0.29
C THR A 193 30.14 35.10 -1.19
N TYR A 194 29.18 35.41 -2.07
CA TYR A 194 29.41 35.44 -3.52
C TYR A 194 29.02 36.79 -4.15
N THR A 195 29.89 37.79 -4.03
CA THR A 195 29.72 39.12 -4.63
C THR A 195 30.20 39.18 -6.09
N ILE A 196 29.41 38.63 -7.02
CA ILE A 196 29.25 39.06 -8.42
C ILE A 196 30.56 39.29 -9.26
N ASN A 197 31.67 38.59 -8.99
CA ASN A 197 32.93 38.87 -9.73
C ASN A 197 33.94 37.70 -9.87
N ASP A 198 33.55 36.45 -9.58
CA ASP A 198 34.45 35.28 -9.70
C ASP A 198 33.94 34.21 -10.68
N SER A 199 34.90 33.39 -11.16
CA SER A 199 34.87 32.70 -12.46
C SER A 199 33.87 31.53 -12.60
N ASP A 200 33.61 31.14 -13.86
CA ASP A 200 32.62 30.14 -14.30
C ASP A 200 32.63 28.80 -13.52
N LYS A 201 33.77 28.39 -12.97
CA LYS A 201 33.88 27.16 -12.16
C LYS A 201 33.06 27.21 -10.87
N GLU A 202 32.98 28.36 -10.21
CA GLU A 202 32.20 28.48 -8.96
C GLU A 202 30.69 28.52 -9.23
N HIS A 203 30.30 28.91 -10.45
CA HIS A 203 28.89 28.92 -10.86
C HIS A 203 28.29 27.51 -10.90
N GLY A 204 29.06 26.51 -11.37
CA GLY A 204 28.64 25.10 -11.41
C GLY A 204 28.47 24.49 -10.02
N GLU A 205 29.43 24.69 -9.11
CA GLU A 205 29.34 24.20 -7.73
C GLU A 205 28.19 24.87 -6.97
N LYS A 206 27.96 26.17 -7.20
CA LYS A 206 26.79 26.90 -6.69
C LYS A 206 25.47 26.31 -7.19
N HIS A 207 25.34 26.00 -8.49
CA HIS A 207 24.12 25.43 -9.05
C HIS A 207 23.84 24.03 -8.47
N PHE A 208 24.85 23.16 -8.44
CA PHE A 208 24.78 21.81 -7.89
C PHE A 208 24.40 21.79 -6.40
N LEU A 209 24.93 22.72 -5.59
CA LEU A 209 24.55 22.84 -4.19
C LEU A 209 23.13 23.37 -3.97
N ILE A 210 22.62 24.21 -4.88
CA ILE A 210 21.21 24.65 -4.88
C ILE A 210 20.28 23.50 -5.29
N GLU A 211 20.64 22.73 -6.32
CA GLU A 211 19.88 21.54 -6.75
C GLU A 211 19.81 20.47 -5.65
N LEU A 212 20.94 20.14 -5.01
CA LEU A 212 20.98 19.23 -3.87
C LEU A 212 20.11 19.71 -2.70
N TYR A 213 20.14 21.01 -2.41
CA TYR A 213 19.31 21.60 -1.35
C TYR A 213 17.82 21.57 -1.69
N ASN A 214 17.45 21.88 -2.94
CA ASN A 214 16.08 21.83 -3.42
C ASN A 214 15.54 20.40 -3.43
N ALA A 215 16.29 19.43 -3.97
CA ALA A 215 15.89 18.01 -3.96
C ALA A 215 15.76 17.44 -2.54
N TYR A 216 16.63 17.86 -1.61
CA TYR A 216 16.52 17.50 -0.20
C TYR A 216 15.28 18.12 0.46
N LEU A 217 14.97 19.39 0.21
CA LEU A 217 13.76 20.04 0.70
C LEU A 217 12.51 19.39 0.12
N GLU A 218 12.47 19.17 -1.19
CA GLU A 218 11.34 18.60 -1.93
C GLU A 218 11.02 17.18 -1.45
N SER A 219 12.03 16.31 -1.38
CA SER A 219 11.88 14.95 -0.86
C SER A 219 11.36 14.96 0.58
N ASN A 220 11.91 15.80 1.46
CA ASN A 220 11.46 15.86 2.85
C ASN A 220 10.07 16.50 3.00
N PHE A 221 9.72 17.50 2.19
CA PHE A 221 8.42 18.17 2.22
C PHE A 221 7.30 17.26 1.71
N TYR A 222 7.49 16.57 0.57
CA TYR A 222 6.56 15.56 0.09
C TYR A 222 6.45 14.38 1.07
N ASN A 223 7.56 13.91 1.65
CA ASN A 223 7.51 12.86 2.67
C ASN A 223 6.80 13.31 3.95
N ALA A 224 6.96 14.56 4.38
CA ALA A 224 6.24 15.11 5.53
C ALA A 224 4.73 15.16 5.27
N ILE A 225 4.30 15.71 4.13
CA ILE A 225 2.87 15.76 3.73
C ILE A 225 2.27 14.36 3.62
N ASN A 226 3.00 13.40 3.04
CA ASN A 226 2.55 12.01 2.91
C ASN A 226 2.47 11.27 4.26
N LYS A 227 3.38 11.58 5.21
CA LYS A 227 3.37 11.01 6.58
C LYS A 227 2.34 11.64 7.50
N MET A 228 1.80 12.82 7.18
CA MET A 228 0.66 13.40 7.90
C MET A 228 -0.65 12.69 7.53
N GLN A 229 -0.86 11.52 8.15
CA GLN A 229 -2.00 10.61 7.88
C GLN A 229 -3.37 11.30 7.92
N ASN A 230 -3.55 12.30 8.79
CA ASN A 230 -4.84 12.96 9.05
C ASN A 230 -5.13 14.18 8.15
N LEU A 231 -4.28 14.52 7.17
CA LEU A 231 -4.63 15.56 6.18
C LEU A 231 -5.55 15.00 5.09
N SER A 232 -6.58 15.75 4.72
CA SER A 232 -7.43 15.42 3.57
C SER A 232 -6.63 15.45 2.26
N GLU A 233 -7.07 14.68 1.26
CA GLU A 233 -6.38 14.64 -0.04
C GLU A 233 -6.48 15.98 -0.79
N GLU A 234 -7.57 16.76 -0.62
CA GLU A 234 -7.62 18.17 -1.05
C GLU A 234 -6.50 19.00 -0.42
N MET A 235 -6.30 18.95 0.90
CA MET A 235 -5.29 19.76 1.60
C MET A 235 -3.87 19.32 1.24
N LYS A 236 -3.63 18.00 1.12
CA LYS A 236 -2.38 17.46 0.58
C LYS A 236 -2.14 17.96 -0.84
N LYS A 237 -3.14 17.90 -1.72
CA LYS A 237 -3.06 18.38 -3.11
C LYS A 237 -2.81 19.89 -3.20
N GLU A 238 -3.46 20.69 -2.34
CA GLU A 238 -3.27 22.14 -2.27
C GLU A 238 -1.84 22.49 -1.86
N LEU A 239 -1.35 21.97 -0.73
CA LEU A 239 0.02 22.20 -0.25
C LEU A 239 1.08 21.76 -1.29
N LYS A 240 0.88 20.60 -1.93
CA LYS A 240 1.76 20.12 -3.02
C LYS A 240 1.72 21.04 -4.24
N THR A 241 0.57 21.62 -4.57
CA THR A 241 0.42 22.57 -5.68
C THR A 241 1.04 23.93 -5.37
N MET A 242 0.97 24.39 -4.12
CA MET A 242 1.62 25.64 -3.68
C MET A 242 3.15 25.48 -3.70
N PHE A 243 3.68 24.34 -3.27
CA PHE A 243 5.11 24.05 -3.32
C PHE A 243 5.67 24.01 -4.75
N LEU A 244 4.96 23.37 -5.69
CA LEU A 244 5.31 23.43 -7.12
C LEU A 244 5.34 24.90 -7.62
N LYS A 245 4.27 25.66 -7.34
CA LYS A 245 4.19 27.10 -7.67
C LYS A 245 5.23 27.98 -6.97
N LEU A 246 5.89 27.49 -5.92
CA LEU A 246 7.05 28.13 -5.30
C LEU A 246 8.33 27.78 -6.09
N ASN A 247 8.52 26.51 -6.44
CA ASN A 247 9.66 26.05 -7.24
C ASN A 247 9.70 26.75 -8.61
N ASP A 248 8.56 26.82 -9.30
CA ASP A 248 8.34 27.60 -10.52
C ASP A 248 8.73 29.09 -10.37
N SER A 249 8.64 29.62 -9.14
CA SER A 249 8.92 31.02 -8.78
C SER A 249 10.27 31.25 -8.13
N ILE A 250 11.07 30.21 -7.94
CA ILE A 250 12.51 30.31 -7.67
C ILE A 250 13.25 30.47 -9.01
N ASN A 251 12.73 29.88 -10.08
CA ASN A 251 13.22 30.03 -11.46
C ASN A 251 12.71 31.30 -12.18
N GLY A 252 11.91 32.13 -11.52
CA GLY A 252 11.35 33.38 -12.08
C GLY A 252 11.52 34.57 -11.13
N SER A 253 11.42 35.80 -11.64
CA SER A 253 11.65 37.03 -10.87
C SER A 253 10.47 37.43 -9.95
N VAL A 254 9.97 36.48 -9.16
CA VAL A 254 8.82 36.63 -8.25
C VAL A 254 9.30 36.69 -6.81
N ASN A 255 8.55 37.36 -5.92
CA ASN A 255 8.90 37.49 -4.51
C ASN A 255 8.75 36.15 -3.75
N ILE A 256 9.79 35.32 -3.78
CA ILE A 256 9.89 34.00 -3.12
C ILE A 256 9.43 34.04 -1.65
N ASN A 257 9.69 35.15 -0.93
CA ASN A 257 9.30 35.31 0.48
C ASN A 257 7.77 35.30 0.69
N GLU A 258 7.02 35.84 -0.27
CA GLU A 258 5.56 35.96 -0.19
C GLU A 258 4.89 34.59 -0.31
N LYS A 259 5.32 33.80 -1.30
CA LYS A 259 4.87 32.41 -1.48
C LYS A 259 5.35 31.47 -0.36
N LEU A 260 6.55 31.68 0.18
CA LEU A 260 7.00 30.98 1.39
C LEU A 260 6.09 31.28 2.59
N ASN A 261 5.70 32.54 2.79
CA ASN A 261 4.76 32.92 3.85
C ASN A 261 3.36 32.31 3.63
N GLU A 262 2.84 32.29 2.39
CA GLU A 262 1.58 31.60 2.07
C GLU A 262 1.64 30.10 2.44
N ILE A 263 2.74 29.42 2.08
CA ILE A 263 2.95 28.00 2.40
C ILE A 263 3.15 27.79 3.91
N GLU A 264 3.91 28.65 4.60
CA GLU A 264 4.08 28.56 6.05
C GLU A 264 2.75 28.77 6.79
N VAL A 265 1.91 29.72 6.35
CA VAL A 265 0.56 29.93 6.90
C VAL A 265 -0.30 28.70 6.68
N LYS A 266 -0.43 28.21 5.43
CA LYS A 266 -1.24 27.02 5.09
C LYS A 266 -0.76 25.74 5.78
N LEU A 267 0.55 25.54 5.90
CA LEU A 267 1.12 24.40 6.62
C LEU A 267 0.87 24.52 8.14
N ASN A 268 0.95 25.71 8.71
CA ASN A 268 0.59 25.93 10.12
C ASN A 268 -0.92 25.77 10.37
N GLU A 269 -1.79 26.15 9.43
CA GLU A 269 -3.23 25.83 9.48
C GLU A 269 -3.45 24.30 9.44
N ALA A 270 -2.77 23.59 8.55
CA ALA A 270 -2.83 22.12 8.42
C ALA A 270 -2.26 21.37 9.65
N ILE A 271 -1.17 21.84 10.25
CA ILE A 271 -0.58 21.27 11.47
C ILE A 271 -1.45 21.56 12.69
N LYS A 272 -2.02 22.77 12.80
CA LYS A 272 -3.05 23.08 13.80
C LYS A 272 -4.25 22.15 13.63
N ALA A 273 -4.72 21.91 12.40
CA ALA A 273 -5.83 21.00 12.14
C ALA A 273 -5.58 19.57 12.61
N ASN A 274 -4.41 19.02 12.29
CA ASN A 274 -4.00 17.68 12.72
C ASN A 274 -3.89 17.57 14.27
N LYS A 275 -3.46 18.64 14.95
CA LYS A 275 -3.48 18.70 16.43
C LYS A 275 -4.89 18.68 17.02
N VAL A 276 -5.87 19.31 16.38
CA VAL A 276 -7.29 19.20 16.81
C VAL A 276 -7.71 17.72 16.74
N ASP A 277 -7.50 17.08 15.60
CA ASP A 277 -7.97 15.72 15.33
C ASP A 277 -7.38 14.70 16.33
N ILE A 278 -6.11 14.86 16.71
CA ILE A 278 -5.46 14.04 17.75
C ILE A 278 -6.07 14.27 19.15
N GLN A 279 -6.54 15.48 19.46
CA GLN A 279 -7.20 15.81 20.74
C GLN A 279 -8.70 15.45 20.76
N LEU A 280 -9.38 15.41 19.60
CA LEU A 280 -10.79 15.03 19.46
C LEU A 280 -11.03 13.51 19.45
N ASN A 281 -9.99 12.71 19.24
CA ASN A 281 -10.09 11.25 19.07
C ASN A 281 -10.29 10.48 20.40
N GLN A 282 -11.30 10.90 21.18
CA GLN A 282 -11.95 10.05 22.17
C GLN A 282 -12.77 8.97 21.46
N LYS A 283 -12.13 7.82 21.20
CA LYS A 283 -12.57 6.67 20.39
C LYS A 283 -13.97 6.12 20.71
N SER A 284 -14.42 6.29 21.94
CA SER A 284 -15.84 6.26 22.33
C SER A 284 -16.02 7.05 23.62
N TRP A 285 -17.22 7.59 23.85
CA TRP A 285 -17.52 8.36 25.05
C TRP A 285 -18.13 7.44 26.09
N GLY A 286 -17.32 7.04 27.09
CA GLY A 286 -17.73 6.12 28.14
C GLY A 286 -17.39 4.66 27.84
N TRP A 287 -16.48 4.10 28.63
CA TRP A 287 -16.39 2.65 28.88
C TRP A 287 -17.37 2.25 29.99
N SER A 288 -18.56 2.85 30.02
CA SER A 288 -19.57 2.63 31.06
C SER A 288 -20.24 1.28 30.85
N TRP A 289 -19.60 0.25 31.41
CA TRP A 289 -20.07 -1.13 31.45
C TRP A 289 -21.38 -1.25 32.23
N SER A 290 -21.37 -0.75 33.47
CA SER A 290 -22.50 -0.72 34.41
C SER A 290 -22.36 0.46 35.38
N THR A 291 -23.48 0.92 35.91
CA THR A 291 -23.56 1.81 37.09
C THR A 291 -24.76 1.40 37.94
N ASP A 292 -24.55 1.29 39.25
CA ASP A 292 -25.49 0.69 40.21
C ASP A 292 -25.67 1.57 41.47
N ASN A 293 -25.71 2.89 41.25
CA ASN A 293 -26.02 3.94 42.23
C ASN A 293 -27.50 3.95 42.67
N ASP A 294 -28.37 3.29 41.90
CA ASP A 294 -29.80 3.12 42.15
C ASP A 294 -30.24 1.73 41.68
N LYS A 295 -31.27 1.17 42.33
CA LYS A 295 -31.77 -0.17 41.98
C LYS A 295 -32.44 -0.16 40.62
N ASP A 296 -33.29 0.83 40.35
CA ASP A 296 -33.90 0.98 39.04
C ASP A 296 -32.80 1.24 38.01
N VAL A 297 -32.53 0.22 37.18
CA VAL A 297 -31.46 0.20 36.19
C VAL A 297 -31.56 1.37 35.18
N SER A 298 -32.76 1.94 35.02
CA SER A 298 -33.08 3.08 34.15
C SER A 298 -33.11 4.44 34.86
N SER A 299 -32.82 4.48 36.17
CA SER A 299 -32.74 5.71 36.98
C SER A 299 -31.62 6.64 36.49
N ASN A 300 -31.89 7.95 36.44
CA ASN A 300 -30.90 8.94 36.03
C ASN A 300 -29.64 8.97 36.93
N LYS A 301 -29.69 8.40 38.15
CA LYS A 301 -28.49 8.26 39.01
C LYS A 301 -27.47 7.25 38.47
N ASN A 302 -27.91 6.34 37.59
CA ASN A 302 -27.05 5.35 36.94
C ASN A 302 -26.43 5.88 35.63
N GLU A 303 -26.70 7.13 35.24
CA GLU A 303 -26.12 7.76 34.06
C GLU A 303 -24.73 8.33 34.31
N THR A 304 -23.90 8.31 33.26
CA THR A 304 -22.76 9.22 33.17
C THR A 304 -23.28 10.59 32.75
N ASN A 305 -23.33 11.54 33.70
CA ASN A 305 -23.82 12.91 33.46
C ASN A 305 -22.97 13.62 32.37
N SER A 306 -23.66 14.30 31.46
CA SER A 306 -23.09 15.21 30.46
C SER A 306 -22.04 16.18 31.00
N ASP A 307 -22.11 16.64 32.25
CA ASP A 307 -21.12 17.55 32.83
C ASP A 307 -19.78 16.87 33.16
N ASN A 308 -19.82 15.59 33.56
CA ASN A 308 -18.63 14.75 33.69
C ASN A 308 -18.04 14.41 32.31
N LEU A 309 -18.88 14.37 31.28
CA LEU A 309 -18.47 14.15 29.89
C LEU A 309 -17.91 15.44 29.23
N LYS A 310 -18.41 16.62 29.60
CA LYS A 310 -17.85 17.93 29.20
C LYS A 310 -16.47 18.17 29.83
N SER A 311 -16.26 17.77 31.09
CA SER A 311 -15.00 18.04 31.81
C SER A 311 -13.82 17.14 31.39
N ILE A 312 -14.07 16.00 30.73
CA ILE A 312 -13.00 15.20 30.10
C ILE A 312 -12.58 15.73 28.72
N LEU A 313 -13.33 16.65 28.10
CA LEU A 313 -12.83 17.39 26.94
C LEU A 313 -11.88 18.51 27.39
N LYS A 314 -10.84 18.70 26.58
CA LYS A 314 -9.98 19.88 26.64
C LYS A 314 -10.16 20.64 25.33
N LYS A 315 -10.32 21.95 25.41
CA LYS A 315 -10.41 22.80 24.22
C LYS A 315 -9.06 22.79 23.48
N PRO A 316 -9.02 22.47 22.18
CA PRO A 316 -7.81 22.64 21.38
C PRO A 316 -7.47 24.13 21.20
N ASP A 317 -6.18 24.48 21.32
CA ASP A 317 -5.68 25.87 21.36
C ASP A 317 -6.13 26.72 20.15
N ASN A 318 -6.37 26.07 19.01
CA ASN A 318 -6.72 26.70 17.73
C ASN A 318 -8.22 26.60 17.37
N ILE A 319 -9.08 26.24 18.31
CA ILE A 319 -10.54 26.23 18.16
C ILE A 319 -11.15 27.44 18.89
N ASP A 320 -12.01 28.19 18.20
CA ASP A 320 -12.69 29.35 18.80
C ASP A 320 -13.66 28.90 19.92
N GLN A 321 -13.96 29.82 20.84
CA GLN A 321 -14.75 29.45 22.01
C GLN A 321 -16.19 29.08 21.66
N ALA A 322 -16.81 29.75 20.69
CA ALA A 322 -18.20 29.51 20.32
C ALA A 322 -18.40 28.12 19.70
N LYS A 323 -17.46 27.63 18.89
CA LYS A 323 -17.51 26.25 18.35
C LYS A 323 -17.25 25.20 19.41
N TYR A 324 -16.34 25.47 20.35
CA TYR A 324 -16.15 24.58 21.50
C TYR A 324 -17.41 24.50 22.37
N ASP A 325 -17.99 25.64 22.77
CA ASP A 325 -19.21 25.68 23.58
C ASP A 325 -20.40 25.04 22.83
N LYS A 326 -20.51 25.24 21.51
CA LYS A 326 -21.50 24.57 20.66
C LYS A 326 -21.32 23.05 20.63
N ALA A 327 -20.09 22.56 20.55
CA ALA A 327 -19.80 21.12 20.69
C ALA A 327 -20.16 20.60 22.09
N LEU A 328 -19.88 21.38 23.15
CA LEU A 328 -20.26 21.02 24.52
C LEU A 328 -21.79 20.96 24.73
N ASN A 329 -22.54 21.84 24.07
CA ASN A 329 -24.00 21.89 24.13
C ASN A 329 -24.70 20.68 23.48
N HIS A 330 -24.00 19.90 22.65
CA HIS A 330 -24.53 18.65 22.09
C HIS A 330 -24.27 17.42 23.00
N ILE A 331 -23.39 17.53 24.00
CA ILE A 331 -23.06 16.41 24.89
C ILE A 331 -24.25 16.09 25.79
N SER A 332 -24.80 14.89 25.61
CA SER A 332 -25.94 14.37 26.37
C SER A 332 -25.52 13.25 27.33
N ASN A 333 -26.31 13.03 28.38
CA ASN A 333 -26.06 11.96 29.36
C ASN A 333 -26.04 10.57 28.70
N ILE A 334 -25.26 9.66 29.28
CA ILE A 334 -25.11 8.28 28.79
C ILE A 334 -25.61 7.29 29.84
N LEU A 335 -26.50 6.37 29.45
CA LEU A 335 -26.85 5.21 30.26
C LEU A 335 -25.85 4.07 29.94
N PRO A 336 -25.28 3.34 30.92
CA PRO A 336 -24.34 2.24 30.68
C PRO A 336 -24.91 1.09 29.84
N LEU A 337 -24.06 0.25 29.25
CA LEU A 337 -24.50 -0.87 28.40
C LEU A 337 -25.34 -1.90 29.18
N ARG A 338 -24.84 -2.41 30.31
CA ARG A 338 -25.60 -3.38 31.13
C ARG A 338 -26.91 -2.77 31.63
N ASN A 339 -26.91 -1.51 32.06
CA ASN A 339 -28.13 -0.80 32.46
C ASN A 339 -29.15 -0.68 31.32
N THR A 340 -28.69 -0.44 30.10
CA THR A 340 -29.52 -0.36 28.90
C THR A 340 -30.12 -1.71 28.54
N ILE A 341 -29.31 -2.77 28.48
CA ILE A 341 -29.79 -4.14 28.21
C ILE A 341 -30.73 -4.63 29.32
N ALA A 342 -30.43 -4.33 30.59
CA ALA A 342 -31.33 -4.62 31.71
C ALA A 342 -32.67 -3.89 31.57
N THR A 343 -32.66 -2.62 31.14
CA THR A 343 -33.90 -1.86 30.87
C THR A 343 -34.69 -2.47 29.69
N ILE A 344 -34.02 -2.91 28.62
CA ILE A 344 -34.62 -3.56 27.44
C ILE A 344 -35.18 -4.95 27.76
N LEU A 345 -34.69 -5.60 28.82
CA LEU A 345 -35.17 -6.88 29.37
C LEU A 345 -36.14 -6.72 30.56
N GLY A 346 -36.52 -5.48 30.92
CA GLY A 346 -37.55 -5.22 31.93
C GLY A 346 -37.11 -5.44 33.37
N LEU A 347 -35.79 -5.50 33.61
CA LEU A 347 -35.24 -5.69 34.95
C LEU A 347 -35.36 -4.42 35.80
N ASP A 348 -35.57 -4.65 37.09
CA ASP A 348 -35.68 -3.69 38.20
C ASP A 348 -34.40 -3.62 39.06
N ASP A 349 -33.40 -4.44 38.73
CA ASP A 349 -32.15 -4.63 39.49
C ASP A 349 -31.04 -5.14 38.56
N LEU A 350 -29.86 -4.51 38.58
CA LEU A 350 -28.75 -4.83 37.67
C LEU A 350 -28.03 -6.15 38.01
N SER A 351 -28.17 -6.65 39.25
CA SER A 351 -27.61 -7.94 39.68
C SER A 351 -28.34 -9.14 39.06
N LYS A 352 -29.55 -8.91 38.52
CA LYS A 352 -30.33 -9.90 37.78
C LYS A 352 -29.86 -10.04 36.32
N LEU A 353 -29.14 -9.05 35.77
CA LEU A 353 -28.56 -9.16 34.43
C LEU A 353 -27.25 -9.96 34.46
N LYS A 354 -27.39 -11.26 34.38
CA LYS A 354 -26.31 -12.24 34.27
C LYS A 354 -26.77 -13.44 33.45
N GLY A 355 -25.86 -14.35 33.14
CA GLY A 355 -26.17 -15.61 32.50
C GLY A 355 -25.11 -16.68 32.77
N SER A 356 -25.38 -17.89 32.30
CA SER A 356 -24.45 -19.02 32.41
C SER A 356 -24.29 -19.73 31.07
N SER A 357 -23.07 -20.17 30.75
CA SER A 357 -22.76 -20.96 29.56
C SER A 357 -21.58 -21.88 29.85
N GLY A 358 -21.74 -23.19 29.61
CA GLY A 358 -20.75 -24.20 30.00
C GLY A 358 -20.43 -24.16 31.50
N ASP A 359 -19.14 -24.17 31.84
CA ASP A 359 -18.67 -24.04 33.23
C ASP A 359 -18.77 -22.58 33.75
N GLN A 360 -19.02 -21.61 32.88
CA GLN A 360 -19.04 -20.20 33.22
C GLN A 360 -20.41 -19.79 33.76
N LYS A 361 -20.54 -19.75 35.10
CA LYS A 361 -21.77 -19.36 35.81
C LYS A 361 -21.77 -17.89 36.22
N ASP A 362 -22.99 -17.34 36.35
CA ASP A 362 -23.29 -16.03 36.91
C ASP A 362 -22.48 -14.87 36.28
N LYS A 363 -22.22 -14.92 34.96
CA LYS A 363 -21.44 -13.90 34.26
C LYS A 363 -22.28 -12.67 33.93
N ASP A 364 -21.76 -11.51 34.30
CA ASP A 364 -22.41 -10.20 34.15
C ASP A 364 -22.41 -9.67 32.71
N TRP A 365 -21.51 -10.20 31.86
CA TRP A 365 -21.45 -9.98 30.40
C TRP A 365 -22.33 -10.94 29.58
N LEU A 366 -23.02 -11.88 30.24
CA LEU A 366 -24.01 -12.76 29.63
C LEU A 366 -25.44 -12.32 29.97
N VAL A 367 -26.36 -12.56 29.03
CA VAL A 367 -27.80 -12.58 29.27
C VAL A 367 -28.26 -14.03 29.31
N GLY A 368 -28.66 -14.52 30.47
CA GLY A 368 -29.10 -15.90 30.65
C GLY A 368 -30.47 -16.20 30.04
N LYS A 369 -30.66 -17.45 29.61
CA LYS A 369 -31.92 -18.00 29.05
C LYS A 369 -33.11 -17.91 30.00
N GLU A 370 -32.89 -17.78 31.30
CA GLU A 370 -33.91 -17.45 32.30
C GLU A 370 -34.59 -16.09 32.04
N LEU A 371 -33.91 -15.16 31.36
CA LEU A 371 -34.43 -13.83 30.98
C LEU A 371 -35.07 -13.81 29.58
N LEU A 372 -34.92 -14.89 28.80
CA LEU A 372 -35.14 -14.90 27.34
C LEU A 372 -36.15 -15.96 26.90
N ASN A 373 -37.03 -15.63 25.96
CA ASN A 373 -37.99 -16.58 25.37
C ASN A 373 -37.28 -17.62 24.50
N ASP A 374 -37.74 -18.87 24.50
CA ASP A 374 -37.16 -19.95 23.68
C ASP A 374 -37.30 -19.73 22.16
N SER A 375 -37.99 -18.66 21.75
CA SER A 375 -38.00 -18.13 20.38
C SER A 375 -36.62 -17.62 19.93
N ILE A 376 -35.81 -17.03 20.82
CA ILE A 376 -34.52 -16.43 20.45
C ILE A 376 -33.49 -17.48 20.02
N PHE A 377 -33.57 -18.68 20.60
CA PHE A 377 -32.70 -19.82 20.31
C PHE A 377 -33.17 -20.65 19.10
N LYS A 378 -34.19 -20.16 18.37
CA LYS A 378 -34.77 -20.80 17.17
C LYS A 378 -34.75 -19.89 15.94
N THR A 379 -34.13 -18.71 16.03
CA THR A 379 -34.08 -17.72 14.94
C THR A 379 -32.66 -17.43 14.49
N ASP A 380 -32.45 -17.52 13.18
CA ASP A 380 -31.15 -17.27 12.55
C ASP A 380 -30.72 -15.79 12.67
N LYS A 381 -31.67 -14.86 12.82
CA LYS A 381 -31.44 -13.41 13.01
C LYS A 381 -30.44 -13.09 14.13
N LEU A 382 -30.33 -13.95 15.15
CA LEU A 382 -29.59 -13.67 16.38
C LEU A 382 -28.50 -14.71 16.69
N LYS A 383 -28.18 -15.63 15.76
CA LYS A 383 -27.10 -16.63 15.93
C LYS A 383 -25.74 -15.98 16.23
N GLU A 384 -25.42 -14.84 15.63
CA GLU A 384 -24.20 -14.07 15.96
C GLU A 384 -24.15 -13.54 17.40
N THR A 385 -25.29 -13.55 18.12
CA THR A 385 -25.36 -13.05 19.51
C THR A 385 -25.19 -14.14 20.56
N TYR A 386 -25.19 -15.41 20.17
CA TYR A 386 -24.98 -16.54 21.07
C TYR A 386 -23.51 -16.59 21.52
N TYR A 387 -23.27 -16.73 22.82
CA TYR A 387 -21.89 -16.90 23.30
C TYR A 387 -21.34 -18.27 22.90
N ASN A 388 -20.25 -18.31 22.12
CA ASN A 388 -19.60 -19.53 21.63
C ASN A 388 -20.55 -20.54 20.92
N GLY A 389 -21.68 -20.08 20.38
CA GLY A 389 -22.72 -20.95 19.80
C GLY A 389 -23.60 -21.70 20.84
N SER A 390 -23.43 -21.44 22.13
CA SER A 390 -24.29 -21.97 23.19
C SER A 390 -25.70 -21.37 23.12
N HIS A 391 -26.72 -22.23 23.13
CA HIS A 391 -28.14 -21.85 23.05
C HIS A 391 -28.75 -21.60 24.45
N ASP A 392 -27.93 -21.13 25.39
CA ASP A 392 -28.29 -20.91 26.80
C ASP A 392 -27.94 -19.51 27.34
N ALA A 393 -27.12 -18.74 26.61
CA ALA A 393 -26.87 -17.33 26.94
C ALA A 393 -26.43 -16.49 25.73
N LEU A 394 -26.73 -15.19 25.77
CA LEU A 394 -26.33 -14.21 24.75
C LEU A 394 -25.19 -13.33 25.27
N HIS A 395 -24.25 -12.97 24.40
CA HIS A 395 -23.14 -12.09 24.75
C HIS A 395 -23.53 -10.62 24.63
N ILE A 396 -23.40 -9.83 25.70
CA ILE A 396 -23.91 -8.44 25.76
C ILE A 396 -23.33 -7.53 24.67
N ARG A 397 -22.07 -7.70 24.26
CA ARG A 397 -21.48 -6.94 23.12
C ARG A 397 -22.01 -7.32 21.75
N GLN A 398 -22.54 -8.53 21.58
CA GLN A 398 -23.15 -8.93 20.31
C GLN A 398 -24.62 -8.46 20.26
N LEU A 399 -25.29 -8.37 21.41
CA LEU A 399 -26.55 -7.62 21.53
C LEU A 399 -26.35 -6.12 21.24
N GLU A 400 -25.24 -5.53 21.70
CA GLU A 400 -24.85 -4.16 21.33
C GLU A 400 -24.72 -4.02 19.80
N LYS A 401 -23.97 -4.94 19.16
CA LYS A 401 -23.82 -5.00 17.69
C LYS A 401 -25.15 -5.12 16.96
N TYR A 402 -26.05 -6.00 17.43
CA TYR A 402 -27.38 -6.18 16.83
C TYR A 402 -28.25 -4.93 16.93
N LEU A 403 -28.37 -4.37 18.14
CA LEU A 403 -29.26 -3.24 18.44
C LEU A 403 -28.75 -1.93 17.82
N PHE A 404 -27.49 -1.59 18.07
CA PHE A 404 -26.91 -0.26 17.77
C PHE A 404 -26.00 -0.25 16.53
N GLY A 405 -25.59 -1.42 16.03
CA GLY A 405 -24.70 -1.55 14.87
C GLY A 405 -23.20 -1.55 15.18
N ALA A 406 -22.79 -1.48 16.45
CA ALA A 406 -21.40 -1.52 16.87
C ALA A 406 -21.15 -2.45 18.07
N ASN A 407 -19.98 -3.08 18.10
CA ASN A 407 -19.45 -3.79 19.27
C ASN A 407 -18.41 -2.90 19.97
N GLY A 408 -18.66 -2.47 21.21
CA GLY A 408 -17.82 -1.52 21.93
C GLY A 408 -16.37 -1.99 22.23
N ASP A 409 -16.12 -3.30 22.18
CA ASP A 409 -14.76 -3.85 22.34
C ASP A 409 -14.01 -3.95 21.01
N GLN A 410 -14.69 -3.78 19.87
CA GLN A 410 -14.10 -3.80 18.53
C GLN A 410 -13.87 -2.37 18.00
N GLU A 411 -12.61 -1.95 17.97
CA GLU A 411 -12.22 -0.58 17.63
C GLU A 411 -12.74 -0.10 16.27
N ASN A 412 -12.60 -0.93 15.22
CA ASN A 412 -13.09 -0.60 13.88
C ASN A 412 -14.63 -0.44 13.86
N SER A 413 -15.35 -1.29 14.59
CA SER A 413 -16.83 -1.29 14.62
C SER A 413 -17.39 -0.03 15.26
N LYS A 414 -16.75 0.47 16.33
CA LYS A 414 -17.08 1.79 16.92
C LYS A 414 -16.80 2.93 15.94
N GLU A 415 -15.63 2.91 15.32
CA GLU A 415 -15.18 3.96 14.41
C GLU A 415 -16.04 4.04 13.13
N GLU A 416 -16.49 2.90 12.61
CA GLU A 416 -17.46 2.81 11.51
C GLU A 416 -18.82 3.42 11.88
N LEU A 417 -19.36 3.11 13.07
CA LEU A 417 -20.60 3.71 13.55
C LEU A 417 -20.46 5.22 13.78
N ILE A 418 -19.37 5.69 14.38
CA ILE A 418 -19.12 7.13 14.57
C ILE A 418 -19.00 7.84 13.22
N LYS A 419 -18.30 7.26 12.22
CA LYS A 419 -18.24 7.80 10.85
C LYS A 419 -19.62 7.85 10.18
N LYS A 420 -20.44 6.81 10.31
CA LYS A 420 -21.83 6.79 9.80
C LYS A 420 -22.68 7.90 10.44
N LEU A 421 -22.56 8.10 11.75
CA LEU A 421 -23.25 9.16 12.49
C LEU A 421 -22.76 10.57 12.12
N VAL A 422 -21.45 10.78 11.94
CA VAL A 422 -20.87 12.03 11.42
C VAL A 422 -21.47 12.37 10.05
N GLY A 423 -21.53 11.41 9.13
CA GLY A 423 -22.16 11.58 7.82
C GLY A 423 -23.63 11.99 7.92
N PHE A 424 -24.42 11.31 8.76
CA PHE A 424 -25.84 11.65 8.96
C PHE A 424 -26.03 13.05 9.56
N ILE A 425 -25.21 13.45 10.54
CA ILE A 425 -25.27 14.79 11.14
C ILE A 425 -24.88 15.87 10.11
N GLU A 426 -23.88 15.61 9.26
CA GLU A 426 -23.51 16.53 8.18
C GLU A 426 -24.57 16.65 7.08
N GLU A 427 -25.17 15.54 6.63
CA GLU A 427 -26.23 15.56 5.63
C GLU A 427 -27.49 16.25 6.15
N ASP A 428 -27.89 15.98 7.39
CA ASP A 428 -29.07 16.61 8.00
C ASP A 428 -28.86 18.12 8.20
N LYS A 429 -27.62 18.57 8.48
CA LYS A 429 -27.27 20.00 8.50
C LYS A 429 -27.27 20.67 7.13
N LYS A 430 -26.87 19.97 6.07
CA LYS A 430 -26.78 20.51 4.70
C LYS A 430 -28.15 20.55 4.01
N ASN A 431 -28.91 19.45 4.12
CA ASN A 431 -30.07 19.15 3.28
C ASN A 431 -31.36 18.83 4.06
N ASN A 432 -31.35 18.87 5.40
CA ASN A 432 -32.51 18.52 6.26
C ASN A 432 -33.06 17.10 5.99
N SER A 433 -32.18 16.14 5.70
CA SER A 433 -32.52 14.78 5.25
C SER A 433 -33.16 13.87 6.32
N LYS A 434 -33.05 14.23 7.61
CA LYS A 434 -33.54 13.47 8.78
C LYS A 434 -32.96 12.05 8.93
N LYS A 435 -31.82 11.75 8.29
CA LYS A 435 -31.13 10.46 8.35
C LYS A 435 -30.78 10.04 9.78
N LEU A 436 -30.42 11.00 10.64
CA LEU A 436 -30.17 10.72 12.06
C LEU A 436 -31.44 10.29 12.80
N GLU A 437 -32.58 10.92 12.53
CA GLU A 437 -33.86 10.58 13.15
C GLU A 437 -34.44 9.27 12.61
N GLU A 438 -34.18 8.94 11.34
CA GLU A 438 -34.48 7.62 10.77
C GLU A 438 -33.63 6.53 11.43
N PHE A 439 -32.33 6.77 11.64
CA PHE A 439 -31.45 5.82 12.32
C PHE A 439 -31.80 5.62 13.81
N LYS A 440 -32.19 6.69 14.52
CA LYS A 440 -32.75 6.57 15.88
C LYS A 440 -34.02 5.70 15.91
N LYS A 441 -34.91 5.85 14.92
CA LYS A 441 -36.11 5.01 14.78
C LYS A 441 -35.76 3.56 14.44
N GLU A 442 -34.74 3.30 13.62
CA GLU A 442 -34.24 1.95 13.31
C GLU A 442 -33.80 1.22 14.60
N ILE A 443 -32.95 1.87 15.41
CA ILE A 443 -32.44 1.32 16.67
C ILE A 443 -33.58 1.13 17.67
N LEU A 444 -34.49 2.10 17.82
CA LEU A 444 -35.66 1.97 18.69
C LEU A 444 -36.60 0.83 18.22
N GLY A 445 -36.75 0.65 16.91
CA GLY A 445 -37.48 -0.48 16.32
C GLY A 445 -36.87 -1.82 16.70
N LYS A 446 -35.54 -1.96 16.57
CA LYS A 446 -34.80 -3.16 16.99
C LYS A 446 -34.92 -3.42 18.50
N ALA A 447 -34.83 -2.39 19.34
CA ALA A 447 -35.01 -2.52 20.78
C ALA A 447 -36.43 -3.00 21.14
N LYS A 448 -37.46 -2.44 20.50
CA LYS A 448 -38.86 -2.87 20.67
C LYS A 448 -39.11 -4.30 20.17
N GLU A 449 -38.63 -4.65 18.97
CA GLU A 449 -38.70 -6.02 18.43
C GLU A 449 -38.01 -7.01 19.37
N PHE A 450 -36.84 -6.65 19.90
CA PHE A 450 -36.09 -7.50 20.80
C PHE A 450 -36.84 -7.74 22.12
N THR A 451 -37.35 -6.67 22.75
CA THR A 451 -38.16 -6.80 23.97
C THR A 451 -39.40 -7.65 23.72
N SER A 452 -40.21 -7.36 22.70
CA SER A 452 -41.51 -8.02 22.49
C SER A 452 -41.39 -9.47 22.03
N THR A 453 -40.35 -9.81 21.27
CA THR A 453 -40.16 -11.16 20.71
C THR A 453 -39.37 -12.07 21.64
N TYR A 454 -38.40 -11.51 22.39
CA TYR A 454 -37.37 -12.30 23.07
C TYR A 454 -37.23 -12.07 24.58
N SER A 455 -37.79 -11.02 25.19
CA SER A 455 -37.81 -10.89 26.65
C SER A 455 -38.86 -11.79 27.30
N LYS A 456 -38.50 -12.51 28.38
CA LYS A 456 -39.49 -13.19 29.24
C LYS A 456 -40.29 -12.23 30.13
N ILE A 457 -39.79 -11.01 30.36
CA ILE A 457 -40.45 -9.99 31.18
C ILE A 457 -41.14 -8.99 30.24
N PRO A 458 -42.49 -8.87 30.26
CA PRO A 458 -43.21 -7.95 29.40
C PRO A 458 -43.05 -6.50 29.87
N ILE A 459 -42.62 -5.61 28.98
CA ILE A 459 -42.42 -4.19 29.28
C ILE A 459 -43.54 -3.36 28.67
N ASN A 460 -44.55 -3.03 29.47
CA ASN A 460 -45.65 -2.15 29.05
C ASN A 460 -45.27 -0.65 29.05
N ASN A 461 -43.99 -0.31 29.23
CA ASN A 461 -43.48 1.05 29.32
C ASN A 461 -42.48 1.34 28.17
N GLU A 462 -43.01 1.67 26.99
CA GLU A 462 -42.20 2.04 25.83
C GLU A 462 -41.29 3.25 26.09
N VAL A 463 -41.69 4.16 26.98
CA VAL A 463 -40.92 5.37 27.31
C VAL A 463 -39.61 5.00 28.02
N LYS A 464 -39.61 3.98 28.89
CA LYS A 464 -38.36 3.45 29.47
C LYS A 464 -37.44 2.86 28.39
N ILE A 465 -37.97 2.04 27.48
CA ILE A 465 -37.20 1.44 26.37
C ILE A 465 -36.59 2.55 25.50
N LYS A 466 -37.40 3.54 25.09
CA LYS A 466 -36.96 4.70 24.32
C LYS A 466 -35.83 5.45 25.02
N ASN A 467 -36.06 5.87 26.26
CA ASN A 467 -35.11 6.67 27.02
C ASN A 467 -33.78 5.94 27.24
N ALA A 468 -33.80 4.63 27.54
CA ALA A 468 -32.57 3.84 27.66
C ALA A 468 -31.82 3.72 26.32
N THR A 469 -32.54 3.46 25.23
CA THR A 469 -31.97 3.31 23.88
C THR A 469 -31.31 4.61 23.40
N GLU A 470 -31.99 5.76 23.56
CA GLU A 470 -31.45 7.07 23.19
C GLU A 470 -30.26 7.46 24.08
N LYS A 471 -30.33 7.21 25.39
CA LYS A 471 -29.21 7.47 26.32
C LYS A 471 -28.00 6.57 26.05
N TYR A 472 -28.16 5.33 25.61
CA TYR A 472 -27.00 4.50 25.21
C TYR A 472 -26.36 5.00 23.92
N LEU A 473 -27.17 5.38 22.93
CA LEU A 473 -26.69 5.85 21.63
C LEU A 473 -25.82 7.14 21.75
N ASN A 474 -25.98 7.91 22.83
CA ASN A 474 -25.11 9.05 23.16
C ASN A 474 -23.63 8.67 23.34
N THR A 475 -23.30 7.42 23.67
CA THR A 475 -21.92 6.84 23.63
C THR A 475 -21.21 7.10 22.31
N TYR A 476 -21.99 7.09 21.22
CA TYR A 476 -21.53 7.26 19.84
C TYR A 476 -21.89 8.64 19.27
N LEU A 477 -23.08 9.17 19.60
CA LEU A 477 -23.50 10.50 19.13
C LEU A 477 -22.69 11.65 19.73
N ASN A 478 -22.29 11.59 21.01
CA ASN A 478 -21.47 12.65 21.61
C ASN A 478 -20.14 12.78 20.86
N ALA A 479 -19.47 11.67 20.56
CA ALA A 479 -18.26 11.64 19.74
C ALA A 479 -18.49 12.17 18.30
N ALA A 480 -19.62 11.80 17.68
CA ALA A 480 -19.96 12.26 16.33
C ALA A 480 -20.26 13.76 16.26
N TYR A 481 -21.03 14.32 17.21
CA TYR A 481 -21.29 15.76 17.30
C TYR A 481 -20.01 16.56 17.55
N VAL A 482 -19.16 16.09 18.48
CA VAL A 482 -17.85 16.69 18.76
C VAL A 482 -16.96 16.71 17.53
N ARG A 483 -16.92 15.60 16.75
CA ARG A 483 -16.21 15.56 15.46
C ARG A 483 -16.78 16.54 14.45
N VAL A 484 -18.10 16.62 14.26
CA VAL A 484 -18.68 17.54 13.25
C VAL A 484 -18.45 19.01 13.61
N GLU A 485 -18.78 19.44 14.83
CA GLU A 485 -18.68 20.86 15.22
C GLU A 485 -17.25 21.38 15.28
N LEU A 486 -16.28 20.50 15.57
CA LEU A 486 -14.87 20.86 15.68
C LEU A 486 -14.04 20.45 14.45
N SER A 487 -14.69 19.96 13.39
CA SER A 487 -14.07 19.70 12.09
C SER A 487 -13.76 21.02 11.35
N ILE A 488 -12.58 21.07 10.73
CA ILE A 488 -12.08 22.31 10.11
C ILE A 488 -12.67 22.57 8.72
N ASN A 489 -13.27 21.56 8.08
CA ASN A 489 -14.00 21.73 6.82
C ASN A 489 -15.17 22.72 6.96
N THR A 490 -15.82 22.79 8.12
CA THR A 490 -16.89 23.76 8.41
C THR A 490 -16.36 25.21 8.50
N ILE A 491 -15.12 25.42 8.97
CA ILE A 491 -14.54 26.75 9.17
C ILE A 491 -14.33 27.50 7.84
N ASN A 492 -14.01 26.78 6.77
CA ASN A 492 -13.75 27.40 5.46
C ASN A 492 -15.03 27.74 4.68
N GLN A 493 -16.17 27.10 4.98
CA GLN A 493 -17.44 27.42 4.33
C GLN A 493 -18.11 28.67 4.91
N GLU A 494 -18.02 28.90 6.22
CA GLU A 494 -18.56 30.12 6.85
C GLU A 494 -17.83 31.39 6.39
N LYS A 495 -16.50 31.32 6.19
CA LYS A 495 -15.69 32.44 5.68
C LYS A 495 -16.06 32.92 4.27
N GLN A 496 -16.77 32.11 3.47
CA GLN A 496 -17.23 32.50 2.13
C GLN A 496 -18.60 33.18 2.11
N ASN A 497 -19.31 33.23 3.24
CA ASN A 497 -20.68 33.74 3.35
C ASN A 497 -20.81 35.05 4.17
N THR A 498 -19.76 35.87 4.23
CA THR A 498 -19.87 37.26 4.73
C THR A 498 -20.58 38.15 3.70
N PRO A 499 -21.57 38.99 4.09
CA PRO A 499 -22.29 39.84 3.15
C PRO A 499 -21.40 40.87 2.46
N LYS A 500 -21.68 41.17 1.19
CA LYS A 500 -21.09 42.34 0.51
C LYS A 500 -21.51 43.63 1.22
N SER A 501 -20.53 44.50 1.48
CA SER A 501 -20.76 45.81 2.10
C SER A 501 -21.77 46.64 1.32
N SER A 502 -22.71 47.24 2.05
CA SER A 502 -23.65 48.24 1.51
C SER A 502 -22.91 49.54 1.17
N ILE A 503 -23.19 50.09 -0.02
CA ILE A 503 -22.93 51.47 -0.43
C ILE A 503 -24.27 52.00 -1.01
N PRO A 504 -24.69 53.25 -0.71
CA PRO A 504 -26.11 53.57 -0.61
C PRO A 504 -26.82 53.84 -1.95
N SER A 505 -28.14 53.69 -1.91
CA SER A 505 -29.07 54.15 -2.94
C SER A 505 -29.25 55.66 -2.92
N ASP A 506 -29.38 56.30 -4.09
CA ASP A 506 -29.88 57.67 -4.17
C ASP A 506 -30.75 57.91 -5.42
N SER A 507 -31.74 58.81 -5.28
CA SER A 507 -32.70 59.30 -6.29
C SER A 507 -33.71 58.31 -6.93
N GLN A 508 -34.93 58.81 -7.18
CA GLN A 508 -36.10 58.08 -7.72
C GLN A 508 -36.67 58.79 -8.98
N LYS A 509 -37.69 58.17 -9.62
CA LYS A 509 -38.53 58.60 -10.79
C LYS A 509 -38.01 58.03 -12.12
N ARG A 510 -38.83 57.62 -13.09
CA ARG A 510 -40.30 57.73 -13.37
C ARG A 510 -40.66 56.53 -14.33
N ILE A 511 -41.79 55.82 -14.33
CA ILE A 511 -43.23 56.20 -14.47
C ILE A 511 -43.43 57.07 -15.73
N ASP A 512 -44.13 56.68 -16.81
CA ASP A 512 -45.06 55.56 -17.09
C ASP A 512 -45.14 55.34 -18.65
N SER A 513 -45.87 54.43 -19.33
CA SER A 513 -46.89 53.39 -19.02
C SER A 513 -47.12 52.44 -20.23
N ASN A 514 -47.95 51.39 -20.08
CA ASN A 514 -48.78 50.71 -21.11
C ASN A 514 -48.07 49.82 -22.20
N LYS A 515 -48.69 48.76 -22.77
CA LYS A 515 -50.09 48.25 -22.69
C LYS A 515 -50.23 46.71 -22.94
N ASP A 516 -51.47 46.22 -22.82
CA ASP A 516 -52.08 44.88 -23.07
C ASP A 516 -51.59 44.06 -24.31
N SER A 517 -51.82 42.74 -24.50
CA SER A 517 -52.90 41.87 -23.96
C SER A 517 -52.60 40.34 -23.93
N SER A 518 -53.28 39.62 -23.03
CA SER A 518 -53.90 38.26 -23.13
C SER A 518 -53.52 37.28 -24.28
N VAL A 519 -52.97 36.07 -24.03
CA VAL A 519 -53.61 34.75 -23.66
C VAL A 519 -53.87 33.75 -24.84
N THR A 520 -53.49 32.49 -24.58
CA THR A 520 -53.66 31.16 -25.26
C THR A 520 -55.07 30.74 -25.74
N PRO A 521 -55.31 29.55 -26.41
CA PRO A 521 -54.46 28.52 -27.10
C PRO A 521 -55.02 28.27 -28.57
N PRO A 522 -55.35 27.06 -29.14
CA PRO A 522 -54.88 25.65 -29.05
C PRO A 522 -54.65 24.83 -30.37
N ALA A 523 -53.86 23.75 -30.26
CA ALA A 523 -53.99 22.37 -30.83
C ALA A 523 -54.34 22.01 -32.31
N GLN A 524 -53.48 21.14 -32.88
CA GLN A 524 -53.73 19.90 -33.68
C GLN A 524 -54.57 19.87 -34.98
N SER A 525 -53.97 19.35 -36.06
CA SER A 525 -54.49 18.20 -36.86
C SER A 525 -53.44 17.66 -37.87
N LYS A 526 -53.64 16.42 -38.38
CA LYS A 526 -52.89 15.82 -39.52
C LYS A 526 -53.57 16.17 -40.86
N PRO A 527 -52.95 15.87 -42.02
CA PRO A 527 -53.41 14.67 -42.77
C PRO A 527 -52.29 13.89 -43.50
N ASN A 528 -52.72 12.90 -44.30
CA ASN A 528 -51.93 11.98 -45.14
C ASN A 528 -51.65 12.52 -46.56
N ASP A 529 -50.91 11.73 -47.35
CA ASP A 529 -51.01 11.49 -48.81
C ASP A 529 -52.16 12.24 -49.55
N ASN A 530 -51.96 12.82 -50.73
CA ASN A 530 -51.58 12.07 -51.94
C ASN A 530 -51.02 12.98 -53.08
N SER A 531 -50.97 12.45 -54.31
CA SER A 531 -50.68 13.13 -55.59
C SER A 531 -51.32 14.53 -55.74
N ASP A 532 -50.72 15.48 -56.47
CA ASP A 532 -50.60 15.44 -57.93
C ASP A 532 -49.41 16.20 -58.55
N SER A 533 -49.08 15.81 -59.78
CA SER A 533 -48.16 16.53 -60.66
C SER A 533 -48.79 17.81 -61.22
N ASN A 534 -48.16 18.97 -61.02
CA ASN A 534 -48.46 20.14 -61.84
C ASN A 534 -47.21 21.00 -62.10
N SER A 535 -46.86 21.17 -63.38
CA SER A 535 -45.66 21.83 -63.85
C SER A 535 -45.82 23.35 -63.92
N ASN A 536 -45.80 24.01 -62.76
CA ASN A 536 -45.73 25.46 -62.72
C ASN A 536 -44.30 25.95 -62.99
N GLN A 537 -44.10 26.59 -64.14
CA GLN A 537 -42.96 27.48 -64.35
C GLN A 537 -43.05 28.62 -63.32
N ARG A 538 -42.29 28.52 -62.22
CA ARG A 538 -41.97 29.70 -61.43
C ARG A 538 -41.20 30.64 -62.34
N MET A 539 -41.81 31.74 -62.76
CA MET A 539 -41.03 32.91 -63.15
C MET A 539 -40.17 33.27 -61.94
N ASP A 540 -38.84 33.28 -62.13
CA ASP A 540 -37.93 33.73 -61.10
C ASP A 540 -38.27 35.18 -60.75
N LYS A 541 -38.92 35.37 -59.60
CA LYS A 541 -38.98 36.68 -58.96
C LYS A 541 -37.55 37.13 -58.76
N GLN A 542 -37.13 38.14 -59.51
CA GLN A 542 -35.85 38.80 -59.30
C GLN A 542 -35.83 39.27 -57.85
N LYS A 543 -34.98 38.63 -57.04
CA LYS A 543 -34.85 38.94 -55.61
C LYS A 543 -34.48 40.41 -55.48
N THR A 544 -35.18 41.10 -54.59
CA THR A 544 -34.87 42.48 -54.24
C THR A 544 -33.46 42.60 -53.68
N LYS A 545 -32.88 43.80 -53.73
CA LYS A 545 -31.59 44.12 -53.12
C LYS A 545 -31.57 43.75 -51.63
N GLU A 546 -32.67 44.01 -50.93
CA GLU A 546 -32.97 43.60 -49.56
C GLU A 546 -32.79 42.08 -49.35
N GLU A 547 -33.44 41.26 -50.16
CA GLU A 547 -33.37 39.79 -50.09
C GLU A 547 -31.96 39.29 -50.39
N ARG A 548 -31.31 39.82 -51.44
CA ARG A 548 -29.93 39.45 -51.81
C ARG A 548 -28.90 39.81 -50.74
N TYR A 549 -28.99 41.00 -50.15
CA TYR A 549 -28.12 41.42 -49.05
C TYR A 549 -28.31 40.53 -47.81
N SER A 550 -29.55 40.14 -47.52
CA SER A 550 -29.89 39.24 -46.41
C SER A 550 -29.37 37.82 -46.65
N GLU A 551 -29.48 37.32 -47.88
CA GLU A 551 -28.90 36.04 -48.29
C GLU A 551 -27.37 36.06 -48.26
N LEU A 552 -26.72 37.15 -48.65
CA LEU A 552 -25.26 37.28 -48.60
C LEU A 552 -24.74 37.22 -47.15
N LEU A 553 -25.39 37.91 -46.21
CA LEU A 553 -25.07 37.82 -44.78
C LEU A 553 -25.29 36.41 -44.22
N LYS A 554 -26.39 35.75 -44.61
CA LYS A 554 -26.67 34.36 -44.24
C LYS A 554 -25.58 33.42 -44.79
N LEU A 555 -25.15 33.62 -46.03
CA LEU A 555 -24.14 32.80 -46.68
C LEU A 555 -22.78 32.91 -45.99
N VAL A 556 -22.38 34.09 -45.48
CA VAL A 556 -21.18 34.25 -44.62
C VAL A 556 -21.27 33.43 -43.33
N GLN A 557 -22.45 33.38 -42.69
CA GLN A 557 -22.66 32.58 -41.48
C GLN A 557 -22.65 31.08 -41.77
N GLU A 558 -23.12 30.67 -42.94
CA GLU A 558 -23.14 29.28 -43.41
C GLU A 558 -21.80 28.77 -43.94
N ILE A 559 -20.76 29.62 -44.07
CA ILE A 559 -19.41 29.15 -44.44
C ILE A 559 -18.91 28.15 -43.37
N PRO A 560 -18.52 26.92 -43.77
CA PRO A 560 -18.29 25.80 -42.85
C PRO A 560 -16.89 25.85 -42.22
N PHE A 561 -16.54 26.95 -41.56
CA PHE A 561 -15.29 27.04 -40.81
C PHE A 561 -15.24 26.03 -39.64
N PRO A 562 -14.06 25.50 -39.25
CA PRO A 562 -13.92 24.58 -38.12
C PRO A 562 -14.40 25.09 -36.74
N SER A 563 -14.63 26.40 -36.59
CA SER A 563 -15.29 27.02 -35.44
C SER A 563 -16.51 27.81 -35.90
N THR A 564 -17.58 27.82 -35.09
CA THR A 564 -18.73 28.71 -35.27
C THR A 564 -18.28 30.18 -35.29
N ASP A 565 -17.32 30.50 -34.43
CA ASP A 565 -16.89 31.86 -34.09
C ASP A 565 -15.57 32.22 -34.81
N ALA A 566 -15.36 31.65 -36.00
CA ALA A 566 -14.14 31.84 -36.78
C ALA A 566 -13.94 33.32 -37.15
N ILE A 567 -12.73 33.84 -36.89
CA ILE A 567 -12.35 35.24 -37.13
C ILE A 567 -12.63 35.64 -38.59
N ALA A 568 -12.37 34.74 -39.53
CA ALA A 568 -12.64 34.95 -40.95
C ALA A 568 -14.12 35.22 -41.27
N LYS A 569 -15.10 34.66 -40.53
CA LYS A 569 -16.53 35.01 -40.71
C LYS A 569 -16.78 36.48 -40.41
N LYS A 570 -16.17 37.00 -39.34
CA LYS A 570 -16.26 38.42 -39.00
C LYS A 570 -15.63 39.27 -40.09
N THR A 571 -14.38 38.98 -40.49
CA THR A 571 -13.69 39.76 -41.53
C THR A 571 -14.41 39.73 -42.88
N LEU A 572 -15.02 38.60 -43.25
CA LEU A 572 -15.85 38.49 -44.45
C LEU A 572 -17.13 39.32 -44.35
N GLY A 573 -17.82 39.31 -43.21
CA GLY A 573 -18.99 40.15 -42.95
C GLY A 573 -18.67 41.65 -42.94
N ASP A 574 -17.61 42.05 -42.24
CA ASP A 574 -17.07 43.42 -42.19
C ASP A 574 -16.62 43.91 -43.60
N SER A 575 -16.36 42.99 -44.55
CA SER A 575 -15.99 43.32 -45.93
C SER A 575 -17.17 43.66 -46.85
N ILE A 576 -18.41 43.53 -46.39
CA ILE A 576 -19.63 43.84 -47.16
C ILE A 576 -19.96 45.32 -46.94
N PRO A 577 -19.97 46.19 -47.99
CA PRO A 577 -20.45 47.56 -47.86
C PRO A 577 -21.90 47.59 -47.36
N SER A 578 -22.30 48.68 -46.68
CA SER A 578 -23.66 48.76 -46.11
C SER A 578 -24.73 48.57 -47.18
N LYS A 579 -25.89 48.02 -46.78
CA LYS A 579 -27.06 47.77 -47.64
C LYS A 579 -27.40 48.92 -48.59
N ASP A 580 -27.23 50.16 -48.15
CA ASP A 580 -27.56 51.36 -48.91
C ASP A 580 -26.44 51.76 -49.90
N THR A 581 -25.19 51.38 -49.65
CA THR A 581 -24.01 51.75 -50.45
C THR A 581 -23.52 50.66 -51.42
N ILE A 582 -23.79 49.38 -51.15
CA ILE A 582 -23.43 48.27 -52.04
C ILE A 582 -24.22 48.34 -53.37
N THR A 583 -23.61 47.99 -54.51
CA THR A 583 -24.30 47.88 -55.81
C THR A 583 -24.73 46.44 -56.10
N GLU A 584 -25.63 46.22 -57.08
CA GLU A 584 -26.03 44.86 -57.47
C GLU A 584 -24.85 44.04 -58.04
N GLU A 585 -23.92 44.67 -58.75
CA GLU A 585 -22.73 43.97 -59.25
C GLU A 585 -21.78 43.60 -58.11
N GLN A 586 -21.62 44.46 -57.10
CA GLN A 586 -20.87 44.14 -55.88
C GLN A 586 -21.53 43.05 -55.03
N LEU A 587 -22.87 43.04 -54.94
CA LEU A 587 -23.63 41.96 -54.28
C LEU A 587 -23.34 40.62 -54.95
N LYS A 588 -23.43 40.58 -56.28
CA LYS A 588 -23.16 39.39 -57.10
C LYS A 588 -21.69 38.94 -57.01
N GLU A 589 -20.74 39.87 -57.12
CA GLU A 589 -19.30 39.60 -56.96
C GLU A 589 -18.99 38.98 -55.59
N LYS A 590 -19.57 39.53 -54.51
CA LYS A 590 -19.45 38.97 -53.15
C LYS A 590 -20.15 37.62 -53.02
N GLU A 591 -21.31 37.41 -53.63
CA GLU A 591 -22.04 36.14 -53.60
C GLU A 591 -21.24 35.02 -54.30
N GLU A 592 -20.66 35.30 -55.48
CA GLU A 592 -19.79 34.39 -56.21
C GLU A 592 -18.49 34.10 -55.43
N LEU A 593 -17.86 35.14 -54.85
CA LEU A 593 -16.68 35.00 -54.00
C LEU A 593 -16.96 34.11 -52.79
N PHE A 594 -18.03 34.38 -52.03
CA PHE A 594 -18.30 33.64 -50.79
C PHE A 594 -18.72 32.18 -51.07
N LYS A 595 -19.45 31.91 -52.17
CA LYS A 595 -19.68 30.53 -52.65
C LYS A 595 -18.38 29.81 -52.99
N LYS A 596 -17.44 30.51 -53.64
CA LYS A 596 -16.11 29.97 -53.95
C LYS A 596 -15.30 29.66 -52.68
N LEU A 597 -15.28 30.58 -51.71
CA LEU A 597 -14.62 30.37 -50.42
C LEU A 597 -15.23 29.19 -49.65
N CYS A 598 -16.56 29.07 -49.63
CA CYS A 598 -17.27 27.96 -48.99
C CYS A 598 -16.80 26.60 -49.52
N GLY A 599 -16.82 26.39 -50.84
CA GLY A 599 -16.34 25.14 -51.46
C GLY A 599 -14.83 24.88 -51.27
N LEU A 600 -14.01 25.93 -51.17
CA LEU A 600 -12.58 25.80 -50.84
C LEU A 600 -12.36 25.39 -49.36
N ILE A 601 -13.17 25.89 -48.44
CA ILE A 601 -13.09 25.60 -47.00
C ILE A 601 -13.55 24.17 -46.72
N ASP A 602 -14.68 23.72 -47.29
CA ASP A 602 -15.11 22.30 -47.22
C ASP A 602 -14.01 21.37 -47.75
N LYS A 603 -13.46 21.69 -48.93
CA LYS A 603 -12.36 20.93 -49.53
C LYS A 603 -11.14 20.89 -48.61
N LYS A 604 -10.78 22.00 -47.96
CA LYS A 604 -9.65 22.05 -47.01
C LYS A 604 -9.95 21.33 -45.69
N ILE A 605 -11.16 21.35 -45.16
CA ILE A 605 -11.53 20.50 -44.01
C ILE A 605 -11.37 19.03 -44.36
N LYS A 606 -11.84 18.62 -45.55
CA LYS A 606 -11.65 17.26 -46.03
C LYS A 606 -10.16 16.91 -46.15
N GLU A 607 -9.37 17.72 -46.87
CA GLU A 607 -7.91 17.53 -47.00
C GLU A 607 -7.19 17.48 -45.63
N ILE A 608 -7.54 18.34 -44.67
CA ILE A 608 -7.01 18.30 -43.30
C ILE A 608 -7.38 16.98 -42.63
N SER A 609 -8.64 16.54 -42.71
CA SER A 609 -9.11 15.31 -42.03
C SER A 609 -8.61 14.00 -42.66
N GLU A 610 -8.25 14.01 -43.95
CA GLU A 610 -7.71 12.87 -44.69
C GLU A 610 -6.18 12.74 -44.58
N LEU A 611 -5.48 13.70 -43.95
CA LEU A 611 -4.07 13.54 -43.59
C LEU A 611 -3.90 12.43 -42.55
N ASN A 612 -3.00 11.48 -42.83
CA ASN A 612 -2.81 10.28 -42.02
C ASN A 612 -1.92 10.56 -40.78
N TYR A 613 -2.47 11.34 -39.83
CA TYR A 613 -1.80 11.71 -38.58
C TYR A 613 -1.53 10.52 -37.66
N PRO A 614 -0.50 10.59 -36.77
CA PRO A 614 -0.27 9.58 -35.74
C PRO A 614 -1.41 9.46 -34.74
N ASN A 615 -2.11 10.58 -34.48
CA ASN A 615 -3.33 10.67 -33.69
C ASN A 615 -4.26 11.69 -34.35
N LYS A 616 -5.58 11.40 -34.38
CA LYS A 616 -6.60 12.32 -34.88
C LYS A 616 -6.64 13.64 -34.09
N ASP A 617 -6.29 13.61 -32.80
CA ASP A 617 -6.23 14.79 -31.93
C ASP A 617 -4.86 15.50 -31.92
N SER A 618 -3.99 15.24 -32.90
CA SER A 618 -2.66 15.85 -32.99
C SER A 618 -2.69 17.39 -33.09
N GLU A 619 -1.69 18.05 -32.52
CA GLU A 619 -1.55 19.52 -32.59
C GLU A 619 -1.48 20.05 -34.03
N ALA A 620 -0.97 19.26 -34.99
CA ALA A 620 -1.01 19.61 -36.40
C ALA A 620 -2.45 19.76 -36.94
N ASN A 621 -3.37 18.85 -36.58
CA ASN A 621 -4.79 18.96 -36.96
C ASN A 621 -5.44 20.20 -36.33
N LYS A 622 -5.14 20.47 -35.04
CA LYS A 622 -5.62 21.67 -34.33
C LYS A 622 -5.08 22.96 -34.97
N TYR A 623 -3.79 22.98 -35.31
CA TYR A 623 -3.12 24.10 -35.98
C TYR A 623 -3.75 24.42 -37.34
N PHE A 624 -3.87 23.44 -38.25
CA PHE A 624 -4.45 23.68 -39.57
C PHE A 624 -5.93 24.12 -39.50
N LYS A 625 -6.70 23.61 -38.54
CA LYS A 625 -8.07 24.10 -38.27
C LYS A 625 -8.08 25.54 -37.72
N SER A 626 -7.11 25.90 -36.87
CA SER A 626 -6.96 27.25 -36.33
C SER A 626 -6.56 28.27 -37.40
N GLU A 627 -5.66 27.91 -38.32
CA GLU A 627 -5.34 28.76 -39.48
C GLU A 627 -6.50 28.85 -40.47
N LEU A 628 -7.27 27.77 -40.68
CA LEU A 628 -8.49 27.82 -41.50
C LEU A 628 -9.55 28.77 -40.90
N ASN A 629 -9.70 28.84 -39.58
CA ASN A 629 -10.56 29.82 -38.90
C ASN A 629 -10.12 31.29 -39.08
N LYS A 630 -8.90 31.55 -39.60
CA LYS A 630 -8.34 32.89 -39.88
C LYS A 630 -8.28 33.22 -41.37
N ALA A 631 -8.59 32.26 -42.25
CA ALA A 631 -8.41 32.38 -43.69
C ALA A 631 -9.67 32.93 -44.39
N ASP A 632 -9.68 34.24 -44.56
CA ASP A 632 -10.71 35.06 -45.23
C ASP A 632 -10.50 35.22 -46.75
N THR A 633 -9.40 34.71 -47.33
CA THR A 633 -9.13 34.76 -48.78
C THR A 633 -8.75 33.42 -49.37
N GLU A 634 -9.06 33.20 -50.65
CA GLU A 634 -8.68 32.01 -51.42
C GLU A 634 -7.17 31.72 -51.36
N GLU A 635 -6.33 32.77 -51.41
CA GLU A 635 -4.87 32.63 -51.30
C GLU A 635 -4.46 32.09 -49.93
N LYS A 636 -5.04 32.62 -48.84
CA LYS A 636 -4.78 32.12 -47.48
C LYS A 636 -5.27 30.69 -47.32
N ILE A 637 -6.50 30.39 -47.76
CA ILE A 637 -7.11 29.04 -47.67
C ILE A 637 -6.24 27.99 -48.40
N ASN A 638 -5.76 28.32 -49.60
CA ASN A 638 -4.92 27.41 -50.37
C ASN A 638 -3.54 27.17 -49.72
N LYS A 639 -3.00 28.15 -48.98
CA LYS A 639 -1.68 28.07 -48.32
C LYS A 639 -1.66 27.26 -47.00
N ILE A 640 -2.80 26.94 -46.39
CA ILE A 640 -2.87 26.29 -45.05
C ILE A 640 -2.15 24.94 -45.01
N ILE A 641 -2.27 24.12 -46.06
CA ILE A 641 -1.57 22.83 -46.15
C ILE A 641 -0.43 23.00 -47.16
N PRO A 642 0.85 22.98 -46.74
CA PRO A 642 1.97 22.97 -47.67
C PRO A 642 1.90 21.77 -48.62
N ASN A 643 2.19 21.97 -49.91
CA ASN A 643 2.11 20.93 -50.94
C ASN A 643 2.98 19.69 -50.64
N ASP A 644 4.06 19.85 -49.88
CA ASP A 644 4.95 18.77 -49.46
C ASP A 644 4.50 18.05 -48.18
N TRP A 645 3.47 18.53 -47.49
CA TRP A 645 3.08 18.02 -46.17
C TRP A 645 2.56 16.58 -46.23
N LYS A 646 1.79 16.22 -47.27
CA LYS A 646 1.37 14.83 -47.49
C LYS A 646 2.58 13.92 -47.70
N THR A 647 3.55 14.35 -48.50
CA THR A 647 4.81 13.62 -48.72
C THR A 647 5.61 13.49 -47.43
N LYS A 648 5.69 14.54 -46.59
CA LYS A 648 6.33 14.49 -45.26
C LYS A 648 5.64 13.50 -44.32
N VAL A 649 4.30 13.48 -44.27
CA VAL A 649 3.52 12.52 -43.46
C VAL A 649 3.69 11.08 -43.97
N GLU A 650 3.72 10.86 -45.29
CA GLU A 650 4.03 9.54 -45.85
C GLU A 650 5.48 9.12 -45.60
N LEU A 651 6.44 10.03 -45.71
CA LEU A 651 7.85 9.78 -45.42
C LEU A 651 8.05 9.46 -43.94
N TRP A 652 7.36 10.18 -43.04
CA TRP A 652 7.33 9.90 -41.61
C TRP A 652 6.76 8.51 -41.32
N ASN A 653 5.61 8.14 -41.91
CA ASN A 653 5.01 6.81 -41.74
C ASN A 653 5.89 5.67 -42.33
N LYS A 654 6.59 5.93 -43.45
CA LYS A 654 7.57 4.99 -44.03
C LYS A 654 8.83 4.90 -43.15
N LEU A 655 9.26 6.01 -42.55
CA LEU A 655 10.34 6.06 -41.57
C LEU A 655 9.95 5.30 -40.32
N THR A 656 8.91 5.65 -39.56
CA THR A 656 8.54 4.98 -38.30
C THR A 656 8.30 3.47 -38.44
N ASN A 657 7.78 2.98 -39.57
CA ASN A 657 7.75 1.53 -39.84
C ASN A 657 9.15 0.93 -40.06
N LYS A 658 10.00 1.55 -40.88
CA LYS A 658 11.37 1.07 -41.16
C LYS A 658 12.32 1.25 -39.97
N VAL A 659 12.05 2.25 -39.14
CA VAL A 659 12.78 2.71 -37.96
C VAL A 659 12.35 1.93 -36.72
N SER A 660 11.08 1.55 -36.54
CA SER A 660 10.70 0.63 -35.44
C SER A 660 11.26 -0.77 -35.65
N ILE A 661 11.30 -1.28 -36.89
CA ILE A 661 12.00 -2.53 -37.22
C ILE A 661 13.52 -2.37 -37.00
N ARG A 662 14.14 -1.30 -37.54
CA ARG A 662 15.57 -1.06 -37.33
C ARG A 662 15.96 -0.73 -35.89
N LEU A 663 15.12 -0.10 -35.06
CA LEU A 663 15.39 0.08 -33.63
C LEU A 663 15.20 -1.22 -32.88
N ARG A 664 14.19 -2.06 -33.17
CA ARG A 664 14.16 -3.39 -32.55
C ARG A 664 15.45 -4.15 -32.84
N THR A 665 15.89 -4.19 -34.09
CA THR A 665 17.17 -4.84 -34.45
C THR A 665 18.39 -4.14 -33.85
N LYS A 666 18.55 -2.81 -33.99
CA LYS A 666 19.68 -2.06 -33.41
C LYS A 666 19.71 -2.09 -31.89
N VAL A 667 18.57 -2.03 -31.19
CA VAL A 667 18.52 -2.08 -29.72
C VAL A 667 18.81 -3.49 -29.22
N GLN A 668 18.33 -4.55 -29.91
CA GLN A 668 18.80 -5.91 -29.60
C GLN A 668 20.30 -6.05 -29.89
N GLU A 669 20.81 -5.51 -31.00
CA GLU A 669 22.24 -5.52 -31.30
C GLU A 669 23.07 -4.72 -30.29
N ILE A 670 22.59 -3.55 -29.85
CA ILE A 670 23.27 -2.68 -28.87
C ILE A 670 23.25 -3.34 -27.49
N LEU A 671 22.11 -3.86 -27.02
CA LEU A 671 22.07 -4.66 -25.79
C LEU A 671 22.99 -5.90 -25.86
N ASN A 672 23.22 -6.46 -27.05
CA ASN A 672 24.16 -7.55 -27.29
C ASN A 672 25.61 -7.09 -27.59
N LYS A 673 25.89 -5.77 -27.70
CA LYS A 673 27.19 -5.20 -28.10
C LYS A 673 27.74 -4.14 -27.14
N THR A 674 26.98 -3.62 -26.18
CA THR A 674 27.47 -2.63 -25.18
C THR A 674 28.26 -3.31 -24.06
N TYR A 675 29.23 -4.12 -24.47
CA TYR A 675 30.49 -4.31 -23.78
C TYR A 675 31.57 -3.79 -24.74
N ILE A 676 32.37 -2.80 -24.31
CA ILE A 676 33.50 -2.14 -25.03
C ILE A 676 33.16 -0.83 -25.80
N ASN A 677 33.37 0.28 -25.08
CA ASN A 677 34.13 1.51 -25.43
C ASN A 677 33.73 2.55 -26.51
N ASN A 678 33.80 3.81 -26.02
CA ASN A 678 34.29 5.08 -26.62
C ASN A 678 33.34 6.02 -27.37
N ASP A 679 33.38 7.29 -26.95
CA ASP A 679 32.57 8.42 -27.40
C ASP A 679 33.01 9.05 -28.74
N THR A 680 32.05 9.65 -29.45
CA THR A 680 32.22 10.96 -30.11
C THR A 680 30.94 11.79 -29.98
N ASP A 681 31.05 13.12 -29.88
CA ASP A 681 29.90 14.02 -29.61
C ASP A 681 28.76 13.95 -30.65
N GLN A 682 29.06 13.49 -31.88
CA GLN A 682 28.07 13.37 -32.93
C GLN A 682 27.03 12.27 -32.65
N GLU A 683 27.37 11.25 -31.86
CA GLU A 683 26.42 10.21 -31.43
C GLU A 683 25.40 10.74 -30.42
N HIS A 684 25.70 11.78 -29.64
CA HIS A 684 24.79 12.28 -28.60
C HIS A 684 23.47 12.82 -29.20
N GLY A 685 23.55 13.48 -30.36
CA GLY A 685 22.38 13.95 -31.09
C GLY A 685 21.53 12.81 -31.69
N GLU A 686 22.17 11.81 -32.31
CA GLU A 686 21.43 10.63 -32.82
C GLU A 686 20.82 9.83 -31.67
N LYS A 687 21.53 9.68 -30.54
CA LYS A 687 21.04 9.01 -29.32
C LYS A 687 19.83 9.72 -28.71
N HIS A 688 19.84 11.06 -28.61
CA HIS A 688 18.69 11.83 -28.13
C HIS A 688 17.46 11.68 -29.06
N PHE A 689 17.67 11.80 -30.38
CA PHE A 689 16.62 11.63 -31.38
C PHE A 689 16.04 10.21 -31.41
N LEU A 690 16.88 9.18 -31.23
CA LEU A 690 16.45 7.79 -31.10
C LEU A 690 15.66 7.53 -29.80
N ILE A 691 16.00 8.20 -28.70
CA ILE A 691 15.25 8.16 -27.44
C ILE A 691 13.89 8.83 -27.59
N GLU A 692 13.80 10.01 -28.20
CA GLU A 692 12.52 10.66 -28.50
C GLU A 692 11.61 9.81 -29.40
N LEU A 693 12.17 9.22 -30.46
CA LEU A 693 11.45 8.27 -31.33
C LEU A 693 10.98 7.02 -30.57
N TYR A 694 11.79 6.51 -29.64
CA TYR A 694 11.43 5.36 -28.81
C TYR A 694 10.32 5.70 -27.80
N ASN A 695 10.37 6.88 -27.18
CA ASN A 695 9.33 7.35 -26.26
C ASN A 695 8.00 7.57 -26.98
N ALA A 696 8.00 8.21 -28.16
CA ALA A 696 6.80 8.35 -28.99
C ALA A 696 6.24 7.00 -29.48
N TYR A 697 7.10 6.02 -29.75
CA TYR A 697 6.70 4.65 -30.09
C TYR A 697 6.10 3.92 -28.89
N LEU A 698 6.70 4.03 -27.70
CA LEU A 698 6.15 3.47 -26.45
C LEU A 698 4.77 4.06 -26.15
N GLU A 699 4.64 5.39 -26.18
CA GLU A 699 3.39 6.09 -25.90
C GLU A 699 2.25 5.61 -26.81
N ALA A 700 2.47 5.58 -28.13
CA ALA A 700 1.48 5.11 -29.10
C ALA A 700 1.05 3.65 -28.86
N ASN A 701 1.99 2.76 -28.51
CA ASN A 701 1.68 1.35 -28.24
C ASN A 701 1.03 1.15 -26.85
N TYR A 702 1.39 1.93 -25.84
CA TYR A 702 0.78 1.89 -24.51
C TYR A 702 -0.68 2.34 -24.54
N TYR A 703 -0.99 3.46 -25.22
CA TYR A 703 -2.38 3.89 -25.39
C TYR A 703 -3.21 2.81 -26.11
N HIS A 704 -2.67 2.19 -27.15
CA HIS A 704 -3.35 1.12 -27.89
C HIS A 704 -3.50 -0.19 -27.08
N ALA A 705 -2.53 -0.52 -26.21
CA ALA A 705 -2.61 -1.67 -25.31
C ALA A 705 -3.66 -1.46 -24.21
N ILE A 706 -3.71 -0.28 -23.58
CA ILE A 706 -4.69 0.06 -22.53
C ILE A 706 -6.13 0.00 -23.08
N ASP A 707 -6.37 0.44 -24.31
CA ASP A 707 -7.70 0.32 -24.92
C ASP A 707 -8.10 -1.13 -25.21
N LYS A 708 -7.14 -1.97 -25.63
CA LYS A 708 -7.33 -3.41 -25.89
C LYS A 708 -7.47 -4.28 -24.65
N MET A 709 -7.18 -3.78 -23.45
CA MET A 709 -7.45 -4.48 -22.19
C MET A 709 -8.97 -4.55 -21.93
N GLN A 710 -9.60 -5.66 -22.35
CA GLN A 710 -11.06 -5.86 -22.24
C GLN A 710 -11.56 -5.89 -20.78
N ASN A 711 -10.71 -6.25 -19.82
CA ASN A 711 -11.07 -6.42 -18.41
C ASN A 711 -10.94 -5.13 -17.56
N LEU A 712 -10.44 -4.03 -18.13
CA LEU A 712 -10.41 -2.73 -17.45
C LEU A 712 -11.65 -1.91 -17.81
N ASP A 713 -12.39 -1.44 -16.80
CA ASP A 713 -13.39 -0.41 -17.01
C ASP A 713 -12.77 0.90 -17.50
N ASP A 714 -13.56 1.72 -18.19
CA ASP A 714 -13.07 2.93 -18.84
C ASP A 714 -12.52 3.96 -17.86
N ASN A 715 -12.94 3.92 -16.59
CA ASN A 715 -12.41 4.77 -15.52
C ASN A 715 -10.98 4.32 -15.15
N LYS A 716 -10.73 3.02 -14.99
CA LYS A 716 -9.38 2.48 -14.79
C LYS A 716 -8.49 2.73 -16.01
N LYS A 717 -8.99 2.52 -17.24
CA LYS A 717 -8.27 2.86 -18.49
C LYS A 717 -7.87 4.33 -18.49
N LYS A 718 -8.83 5.23 -18.22
CA LYS A 718 -8.59 6.67 -18.11
C LYS A 718 -7.56 7.01 -17.04
N ILE A 719 -7.64 6.42 -15.83
CA ILE A 719 -6.65 6.64 -14.77
C ILE A 719 -5.22 6.22 -15.20
N HIS A 720 -5.07 5.17 -16.00
CA HIS A 720 -3.76 4.76 -16.52
C HIS A 720 -3.27 5.70 -17.63
N LYS A 721 -4.15 6.10 -18.55
CA LYS A 721 -3.90 7.14 -19.56
C LYS A 721 -3.49 8.48 -18.93
N ASP A 722 -4.21 8.93 -17.90
CA ASP A 722 -3.98 10.16 -17.14
C ASP A 722 -2.74 10.10 -16.23
N LYS A 723 -2.18 8.91 -15.96
CA LYS A 723 -0.88 8.73 -15.30
C LYS A 723 0.26 8.81 -16.32
N LEU A 724 0.13 8.12 -17.45
CA LEU A 724 1.11 8.14 -18.54
C LEU A 724 1.31 9.58 -19.07
N HIS A 725 0.22 10.31 -19.30
CA HIS A 725 0.24 11.69 -19.79
C HIS A 725 0.93 12.69 -18.84
N LYS A 726 1.11 12.34 -17.56
CA LYS A 726 1.83 13.14 -16.56
C LYS A 726 3.32 12.81 -16.48
N LEU A 727 3.75 11.65 -16.95
CA LEU A 727 5.18 11.29 -17.04
C LEU A 727 5.88 12.03 -18.18
N ASN A 728 5.18 12.26 -19.29
CA ASN A 728 5.69 13.00 -20.45
C ASN A 728 5.67 14.54 -20.27
N ALA A 729 5.10 15.07 -19.18
CA ALA A 729 4.89 16.51 -19.01
C ALA A 729 6.05 17.27 -18.34
N ASN A 730 6.88 16.60 -17.51
CA ASN A 730 7.85 17.27 -16.63
C ASN A 730 9.29 16.72 -16.79
N GLU A 731 10.09 17.55 -17.48
CA GLU A 731 11.54 17.79 -17.38
C GLU A 731 12.58 16.64 -17.41
N THR A 732 13.73 16.99 -17.94
CA THR A 732 14.79 16.10 -18.47
C THR A 732 15.77 15.62 -17.39
N ILE A 733 15.25 15.15 -16.24
CA ILE A 733 16.08 14.55 -15.19
C ILE A 733 16.06 13.02 -15.27
N ASN A 734 17.28 12.47 -15.28
CA ASN A 734 17.69 11.07 -15.22
C ASN A 734 16.75 10.05 -15.90
N ILE A 735 16.92 9.89 -17.22
CA ILE A 735 16.21 8.88 -18.00
C ILE A 735 16.58 7.44 -17.56
N GLU A 736 17.76 7.17 -16.99
CA GLU A 736 18.06 5.83 -16.45
C GLU A 736 17.29 5.53 -15.16
N GLU A 737 17.15 6.48 -14.23
CA GLU A 737 16.28 6.28 -13.06
C GLU A 737 14.81 6.26 -13.45
N LYS A 738 14.35 7.11 -14.39
CA LYS A 738 12.97 7.03 -14.90
C LYS A 738 12.71 5.71 -15.64
N LEU A 739 13.66 5.19 -16.43
CA LEU A 739 13.55 3.87 -17.06
C LEU A 739 13.60 2.75 -16.02
N LYS A 740 14.44 2.84 -14.99
CA LYS A 740 14.53 1.82 -13.93
C LYS A 740 13.31 1.82 -13.02
N ASP A 741 12.72 2.99 -12.75
CA ASP A 741 11.44 3.15 -12.05
C ASP A 741 10.26 2.67 -12.89
N VAL A 742 10.24 2.97 -14.20
CA VAL A 742 9.23 2.46 -15.14
C VAL A 742 9.38 0.96 -15.35
N ASP A 743 10.59 0.41 -15.47
CA ASP A 743 10.84 -1.03 -15.62
C ASP A 743 10.57 -1.79 -14.32
N THR A 744 10.88 -1.18 -13.16
CA THR A 744 10.44 -1.72 -11.85
C THR A 744 8.92 -1.71 -11.74
N LYS A 745 8.24 -0.60 -12.06
CA LYS A 745 6.78 -0.49 -12.04
C LYS A 745 6.10 -1.31 -13.13
N LEU A 746 6.79 -1.60 -14.23
CA LEU A 746 6.35 -2.53 -15.27
C LEU A 746 6.55 -3.97 -14.80
N HIS A 747 7.62 -4.29 -14.07
CA HIS A 747 7.74 -5.55 -13.34
C HIS A 747 6.63 -5.68 -12.29
N GLU A 748 6.36 -4.65 -11.48
CA GLU A 748 5.27 -4.65 -10.49
C GLU A 748 3.89 -4.77 -11.16
N ALA A 749 3.67 -4.15 -12.34
CA ALA A 749 2.42 -4.24 -13.08
C ALA A 749 2.28 -5.56 -13.87
N ILE A 750 3.37 -6.14 -14.36
CA ILE A 750 3.40 -7.47 -14.98
C ILE A 750 3.21 -8.53 -13.90
N GLU A 751 3.86 -8.41 -12.75
CA GLU A 751 3.62 -9.26 -11.57
C GLU A 751 2.19 -9.08 -11.06
N ALA A 752 1.65 -7.86 -10.97
CA ALA A 752 0.24 -7.65 -10.59
C ALA A 752 -0.73 -8.32 -11.58
N ASN A 753 -0.48 -8.28 -12.89
CA ASN A 753 -1.27 -9.01 -13.89
C ASN A 753 -0.94 -10.52 -13.96
N ARG A 754 0.19 -10.99 -13.39
CA ARG A 754 0.49 -12.42 -13.14
C ARG A 754 -0.09 -12.91 -11.80
N VAL A 755 -0.53 -12.01 -10.93
CA VAL A 755 -1.09 -12.31 -9.60
C VAL A 755 -2.58 -12.68 -9.64
N ASP A 756 -3.26 -12.50 -10.78
CA ASP A 756 -4.61 -13.05 -11.02
C ASP A 756 -4.65 -14.60 -10.97
N ILE A 757 -3.50 -15.28 -10.94
CA ILE A 757 -3.38 -16.72 -10.66
C ILE A 757 -3.62 -17.04 -9.17
N LYS A 758 -3.48 -16.07 -8.25
CA LYS A 758 -3.08 -16.33 -6.84
C LYS A 758 -3.95 -15.72 -5.75
N LYS A 759 -4.96 -14.89 -6.05
CA LYS A 759 -5.86 -14.35 -5.01
C LYS A 759 -6.96 -15.31 -4.54
N ASP A 760 -7.53 -16.08 -5.46
CA ASP A 760 -8.73 -16.89 -5.18
C ASP A 760 -8.40 -18.34 -4.75
N GLN A 761 -7.11 -18.70 -4.65
CA GLN A 761 -6.63 -20.04 -4.28
C GLN A 761 -5.68 -20.00 -3.06
N GLY A 762 -6.13 -19.43 -1.93
CA GLY A 762 -5.29 -19.19 -0.75
C GLY A 762 -4.74 -20.45 -0.03
N THR A 763 -5.31 -21.62 -0.27
CA THR A 763 -4.84 -22.96 0.11
C THR A 763 -5.31 -23.97 -0.92
N TRP A 764 -4.57 -25.06 -1.11
CA TRP A 764 -4.85 -26.07 -2.14
C TRP A 764 -5.31 -27.41 -1.56
N GLY A 765 -6.13 -28.12 -2.34
CA GLY A 765 -6.76 -29.38 -1.94
C GLY A 765 -7.80 -29.25 -0.84
N GLU A 766 -8.38 -30.38 -0.42
CA GLU A 766 -9.24 -30.46 0.76
C GLU A 766 -8.38 -30.40 2.03
N SER A 767 -7.75 -29.25 2.28
CA SER A 767 -6.79 -29.04 3.39
C SER A 767 -7.32 -29.34 4.80
N TRP A 768 -8.61 -29.64 4.94
CA TRP A 768 -9.29 -29.97 6.18
C TRP A 768 -9.16 -31.43 6.61
N SER A 769 -9.80 -32.36 5.90
CA SER A 769 -9.93 -33.78 6.23
C SER A 769 -10.31 -34.56 4.98
N THR A 770 -9.76 -35.77 4.82
CA THR A 770 -10.25 -36.76 3.85
C THR A 770 -10.45 -38.07 4.61
N ASP A 771 -11.62 -38.68 4.43
CA ASP A 771 -12.18 -39.69 5.32
C ASP A 771 -12.36 -41.06 4.61
N ASP A 772 -11.72 -41.25 3.44
CA ASP A 772 -11.87 -42.44 2.58
C ASP A 772 -11.35 -43.71 3.24
N VAL A 773 -10.18 -43.65 3.88
CA VAL A 773 -9.60 -44.74 4.68
C VAL A 773 -9.44 -44.26 6.13
N LYS A 774 -10.56 -44.20 6.86
CA LYS A 774 -10.59 -43.70 8.25
C LYS A 774 -9.62 -44.42 9.19
N ASN A 775 -9.47 -45.74 9.03
CA ASN A 775 -8.66 -46.62 9.89
C ASN A 775 -7.15 -46.60 9.56
N ASP A 776 -6.71 -45.69 8.70
CA ASP A 776 -5.31 -45.29 8.56
C ASP A 776 -5.28 -43.81 8.16
N PRO A 777 -5.23 -42.87 9.12
CA PRO A 777 -5.15 -41.45 8.83
C PRO A 777 -3.97 -41.04 7.93
N SER A 778 -2.95 -41.89 7.80
CA SER A 778 -1.76 -41.66 6.96
C SER A 778 -1.84 -42.29 5.57
N ASN A 779 -2.95 -42.95 5.24
CA ASN A 779 -3.13 -43.70 4.00
C ASN A 779 -3.01 -42.82 2.75
N LYS A 780 -2.49 -43.39 1.67
CA LYS A 780 -2.34 -42.69 0.38
C LYS A 780 -3.68 -42.31 -0.26
N GLU A 781 -4.75 -43.07 0.02
CA GLU A 781 -6.09 -42.73 -0.49
C GLU A 781 -6.64 -41.47 0.19
N ASN A 782 -6.21 -41.14 1.42
CA ASN A 782 -6.53 -39.88 2.09
C ASN A 782 -5.67 -38.68 1.61
N GLU A 783 -4.87 -38.81 0.56
CA GLU A 783 -4.06 -37.72 0.01
C GLU A 783 -4.73 -37.02 -1.18
N THR A 784 -4.77 -35.70 -1.19
CA THR A 784 -5.02 -34.96 -2.42
C THR A 784 -3.82 -35.13 -3.36
N ASN A 785 -3.96 -36.03 -4.34
CA ASN A 785 -2.92 -36.37 -5.31
C ASN A 785 -2.46 -35.13 -6.11
N SER A 786 -1.15 -34.98 -6.30
CA SER A 786 -0.53 -33.96 -7.13
C SER A 786 -1.10 -33.84 -8.54
N ASP A 787 -1.57 -34.92 -9.16
CA ASP A 787 -2.14 -34.87 -10.51
C ASP A 787 -3.55 -34.26 -10.53
N ASN A 788 -4.33 -34.46 -9.46
CA ASN A 788 -5.58 -33.74 -9.23
C ASN A 788 -5.31 -32.25 -8.96
N LEU A 789 -4.24 -31.94 -8.22
CA LEU A 789 -3.80 -30.56 -7.99
C LEU A 789 -3.28 -29.88 -9.27
N LYS A 790 -2.67 -30.62 -10.21
CA LYS A 790 -2.24 -30.10 -11.51
C LYS A 790 -3.42 -29.87 -12.46
N SER A 791 -4.42 -30.75 -12.45
CA SER A 791 -5.55 -30.70 -13.40
C SER A 791 -6.51 -29.52 -13.19
N ILE A 792 -6.61 -28.99 -11.96
CA ILE A 792 -7.39 -27.78 -11.66
C ILE A 792 -6.71 -26.47 -12.11
N LEU A 793 -5.49 -26.54 -12.65
CA LEU A 793 -4.68 -25.38 -13.01
C LEU A 793 -4.75 -25.08 -14.51
N LYS A 794 -4.90 -23.80 -14.82
CA LYS A 794 -4.87 -23.29 -16.18
C LYS A 794 -3.56 -22.56 -16.39
N LYS A 795 -2.84 -22.90 -17.47
CA LYS A 795 -1.66 -22.14 -17.87
C LYS A 795 -2.08 -20.70 -18.21
N PRO A 796 -1.44 -19.66 -17.65
CA PRO A 796 -1.66 -18.29 -18.09
C PRO A 796 -1.25 -18.11 -19.56
N ASP A 797 -1.96 -17.24 -20.29
CA ASP A 797 -1.64 -16.97 -21.70
C ASP A 797 -0.25 -16.34 -21.87
N ASN A 798 0.23 -15.59 -20.87
CA ASN A 798 1.52 -14.89 -20.85
C ASN A 798 2.69 -15.71 -20.29
N ILE A 799 2.49 -17.00 -19.98
CA ILE A 799 3.55 -17.90 -19.50
C ILE A 799 3.86 -18.95 -20.57
N ASP A 800 5.15 -19.15 -20.84
CA ASP A 800 5.65 -20.21 -21.72
C ASP A 800 5.35 -21.62 -21.16
N GLN A 801 5.13 -22.59 -22.07
CA GLN A 801 4.77 -23.95 -21.67
C GLN A 801 5.86 -24.62 -20.82
N ALA A 802 7.15 -24.47 -21.16
CA ALA A 802 8.23 -25.10 -20.38
C ALA A 802 8.40 -24.45 -18.99
N LYS A 803 8.13 -23.14 -18.86
CA LYS A 803 8.11 -22.46 -17.55
C LYS A 803 6.93 -22.94 -16.70
N TYR A 804 5.77 -23.17 -17.31
CA TYR A 804 4.61 -23.74 -16.62
C TYR A 804 4.82 -25.20 -16.21
N ASP A 805 5.29 -26.06 -17.12
CA ASP A 805 5.54 -27.48 -16.84
C ASP A 805 6.62 -27.65 -15.76
N LYS A 806 7.66 -26.82 -15.77
CA LYS A 806 8.65 -26.75 -14.67
C LYS A 806 7.99 -26.44 -13.33
N ALA A 807 7.05 -25.49 -13.28
CA ALA A 807 6.31 -25.17 -12.06
C ALA A 807 5.38 -26.32 -11.63
N LEU A 808 4.73 -27.03 -12.58
CA LEU A 808 3.90 -28.20 -12.29
C LEU A 808 4.70 -29.39 -11.73
N ASN A 809 5.96 -29.56 -12.14
CA ASN A 809 6.84 -30.63 -11.66
C ASN A 809 7.22 -30.51 -10.18
N HIS A 810 7.02 -29.35 -9.54
CA HIS A 810 7.21 -29.18 -8.10
C HIS A 810 5.95 -29.51 -7.27
N ILE A 811 4.79 -29.67 -7.91
CA ILE A 811 3.52 -29.91 -7.22
C ILE A 811 3.48 -31.34 -6.66
N SER A 812 3.37 -31.42 -5.34
CA SER A 812 3.45 -32.66 -4.56
C SER A 812 2.12 -32.95 -3.84
N ASN A 813 1.88 -34.20 -3.47
CA ASN A 813 0.66 -34.63 -2.77
C ASN A 813 0.48 -33.89 -1.43
N ILE A 814 -0.78 -33.64 -1.07
CA ILE A 814 -1.17 -33.04 0.21
C ILE A 814 -1.89 -34.09 1.07
N LEU A 815 -1.48 -34.23 2.32
CA LEU A 815 -2.26 -34.91 3.36
C LEU A 815 -3.04 -33.83 4.13
N PRO A 816 -4.37 -33.94 4.35
CA PRO A 816 -5.16 -32.91 5.04
C PRO A 816 -4.78 -32.67 6.50
N LEU A 817 -5.25 -31.58 7.11
CA LEU A 817 -4.89 -31.20 8.48
C LEU A 817 -5.32 -32.24 9.52
N ARG A 818 -6.59 -32.68 9.51
CA ARG A 818 -7.13 -33.66 10.47
C ARG A 818 -6.36 -34.98 10.37
N ASN A 819 -6.12 -35.47 9.16
CA ASN A 819 -5.30 -36.64 8.85
C ASN A 819 -3.85 -36.51 9.36
N THR A 820 -3.25 -35.34 9.14
CA THR A 820 -1.88 -35.02 9.58
C THR A 820 -1.77 -35.00 11.12
N ILE A 821 -2.67 -34.30 11.81
CA ILE A 821 -2.68 -34.23 13.28
C ILE A 821 -2.97 -35.61 13.88
N ALA A 822 -3.88 -36.39 13.29
CA ALA A 822 -4.15 -37.77 13.73
C ALA A 822 -2.92 -38.67 13.58
N THR A 823 -2.18 -38.54 12.47
CA THR A 823 -0.92 -39.26 12.23
C THR A 823 0.18 -38.86 13.22
N ILE A 824 0.37 -37.55 13.46
CA ILE A 824 1.33 -37.03 14.45
C ILE A 824 1.01 -37.50 15.88
N LEU A 825 -0.27 -37.74 16.18
CA LEU A 825 -0.73 -38.29 17.46
C LEU A 825 -0.75 -39.83 17.50
N GLY A 826 -0.49 -40.53 16.41
CA GLY A 826 -0.43 -42.00 16.37
C GLY A 826 -1.80 -42.66 16.41
N LEU A 827 -2.83 -42.02 15.88
CA LEU A 827 -4.17 -42.58 15.83
C LEU A 827 -4.31 -43.55 14.67
N ASP A 828 -4.93 -44.69 14.97
CA ASP A 828 -5.33 -45.78 14.07
C ASP A 828 -6.75 -45.61 13.51
N ASP A 829 -7.40 -44.48 13.80
CA ASP A 829 -8.76 -44.15 13.36
C ASP A 829 -8.98 -42.63 13.43
N LEU A 830 -9.34 -42.03 12.30
CA LEU A 830 -9.58 -40.60 12.14
C LEU A 830 -10.77 -40.12 12.98
N ASP A 831 -11.76 -40.98 13.26
CA ASP A 831 -12.89 -40.67 14.14
C ASP A 831 -12.54 -40.76 15.64
N LYS A 832 -11.28 -41.10 15.99
CA LYS A 832 -10.70 -40.85 17.32
C LYS A 832 -10.14 -39.44 17.46
N LEU A 833 -9.84 -38.74 16.35
CA LEU A 833 -9.46 -37.32 16.40
C LEU A 833 -10.70 -36.44 16.52
N LYS A 834 -11.10 -36.22 17.78
CA LYS A 834 -12.16 -35.32 18.20
C LYS A 834 -11.87 -34.79 19.60
N GLY A 835 -12.73 -33.89 20.08
CA GLY A 835 -12.68 -33.41 21.46
C GLY A 835 -14.01 -32.81 21.93
N TYR A 836 -13.96 -32.19 23.10
CA TYR A 836 -15.10 -31.64 23.83
C TYR A 836 -14.93 -30.15 24.08
N SER A 837 -15.99 -29.39 23.86
CA SER A 837 -16.12 -27.98 24.25
C SER A 837 -17.50 -27.72 24.84
N ASP A 838 -17.69 -26.55 25.46
CA ASP A 838 -18.89 -26.13 26.19
C ASP A 838 -20.17 -26.31 25.35
N GLY A 839 -20.94 -27.37 25.64
CA GLY A 839 -22.16 -27.72 24.92
C GLY A 839 -21.99 -28.51 23.61
N GLN A 840 -20.76 -28.81 23.17
CA GLN A 840 -20.48 -29.57 21.96
C GLN A 840 -19.51 -30.75 22.21
N ASN A 841 -20.06 -31.96 22.12
CA ASN A 841 -19.30 -33.20 22.22
C ASN A 841 -18.76 -33.63 20.85
N ASN A 842 -17.71 -34.47 20.84
CA ASN A 842 -17.22 -35.19 19.66
C ASN A 842 -16.87 -34.30 18.44
N GLN A 843 -16.36 -33.09 18.66
CA GLN A 843 -16.05 -32.17 17.58
C GLN A 843 -14.75 -32.54 16.86
N PRO A 844 -14.75 -32.76 15.51
CA PRO A 844 -13.58 -33.24 14.76
C PRO A 844 -12.50 -32.15 14.54
N TRP A 845 -12.83 -30.89 14.85
CA TRP A 845 -11.91 -29.76 14.84
C TRP A 845 -11.18 -29.53 16.19
N LEU A 846 -11.44 -30.41 17.17
CA LEU A 846 -10.79 -30.44 18.48
C LEU A 846 -9.94 -31.70 18.69
N VAL A 847 -8.92 -31.57 19.53
CA VAL A 847 -8.08 -32.68 20.03
C VAL A 847 -8.28 -32.83 21.53
N GLY A 848 -9.00 -33.87 21.95
CA GLY A 848 -9.39 -34.06 23.36
C GLY A 848 -8.31 -34.64 24.27
N LYS A 849 -8.45 -34.38 25.58
CA LYS A 849 -7.63 -34.96 26.67
C LYS A 849 -7.63 -36.49 26.75
N GLU A 850 -8.52 -37.17 26.05
CA GLU A 850 -8.57 -38.61 25.90
C GLU A 850 -7.39 -39.16 25.09
N ILE A 851 -6.85 -38.40 24.13
CA ILE A 851 -5.69 -38.78 23.30
C ILE A 851 -4.40 -38.01 23.66
N LEU A 852 -4.50 -36.89 24.39
CA LEU A 852 -3.37 -36.08 24.85
C LEU A 852 -3.00 -36.31 26.33
N LYS A 853 -1.70 -36.29 26.66
CA LYS A 853 -1.22 -36.31 28.05
C LYS A 853 -1.56 -34.98 28.76
N LYS A 854 -1.79 -35.04 30.08
CA LYS A 854 -2.26 -33.91 30.92
C LYS A 854 -1.34 -32.67 30.85
N GLU A 855 -0.04 -32.89 30.62
CA GLU A 855 1.00 -31.86 30.58
C GLU A 855 0.74 -30.81 29.49
N VAL A 856 0.03 -31.17 28.42
CA VAL A 856 -0.28 -30.26 27.31
C VAL A 856 -1.15 -29.07 27.73
N PHE A 857 -2.06 -29.29 28.69
CA PHE A 857 -3.00 -28.26 29.18
C PHE A 857 -2.40 -27.37 30.28
N SER A 858 -1.12 -27.63 30.63
CA SER A 858 -0.30 -26.85 31.56
C SER A 858 0.88 -26.16 30.88
N ASP A 859 1.13 -26.38 29.58
CA ASP A 859 2.25 -25.76 28.89
C ASP A 859 1.87 -24.36 28.39
N HIS A 860 2.55 -23.33 28.91
CA HIS A 860 2.24 -21.95 28.57
C HIS A 860 2.41 -21.63 27.07
N ASN A 861 3.27 -22.36 26.34
CA ASN A 861 3.46 -22.20 24.90
C ASN A 861 2.28 -22.74 24.07
N LEU A 862 1.36 -23.50 24.69
CA LEU A 862 0.15 -24.01 24.05
C LEU A 862 -1.14 -23.35 24.56
N THR A 863 -1.06 -22.37 25.47
CA THR A 863 -2.24 -21.65 26.01
C THR A 863 -3.11 -21.03 24.92
N PHE A 864 -2.50 -20.51 23.83
CA PHE A 864 -3.23 -19.95 22.70
C PHE A 864 -3.96 -21.00 21.84
N THR A 865 -3.70 -22.30 22.08
CA THR A 865 -4.33 -23.41 21.35
C THR A 865 -5.59 -23.95 22.03
N TYR A 866 -5.89 -23.51 23.27
CA TYR A 866 -7.10 -23.91 23.99
C TYR A 866 -8.33 -23.22 23.39
N PHE A 867 -9.33 -24.01 22.98
CA PHE A 867 -10.58 -23.45 22.48
C PHE A 867 -11.34 -22.74 23.59
N ASN A 868 -11.59 -21.43 23.44
CA ASN A 868 -12.28 -20.57 24.40
C ASN A 868 -11.74 -20.63 25.85
N GLY A 869 -10.44 -20.95 26.02
CA GLY A 869 -9.81 -21.13 27.34
C GLY A 869 -10.19 -22.43 28.06
N ASN A 870 -10.91 -23.36 27.41
CA ASN A 870 -11.25 -24.65 28.00
C ASN A 870 -10.05 -25.61 27.97
N HIS A 871 -9.48 -25.91 29.14
CA HIS A 871 -8.32 -26.78 29.36
C HIS A 871 -8.59 -28.29 29.12
N ASN A 872 -9.59 -28.67 28.32
CA ASN A 872 -9.91 -30.07 28.02
C ASN A 872 -9.65 -30.48 26.56
N ALA A 873 -9.46 -29.52 25.64
CA ALA A 873 -9.19 -29.81 24.23
C ALA A 873 -8.39 -28.69 23.54
N LEU A 874 -7.64 -29.04 22.49
CA LEU A 874 -6.88 -28.11 21.64
C LEU A 874 -7.57 -27.92 20.29
N HIS A 875 -7.55 -26.72 19.73
CA HIS A 875 -8.13 -26.41 18.41
C HIS A 875 -7.15 -26.74 17.28
N ILE A 876 -7.53 -27.54 16.27
CA ILE A 876 -6.53 -28.03 15.29
C ILE A 876 -5.89 -26.93 14.43
N ARG A 877 -6.58 -25.80 14.15
CA ARG A 877 -5.95 -24.63 13.50
C ARG A 877 -4.91 -23.90 14.36
N GLN A 878 -5.03 -23.97 15.69
CA GLN A 878 -4.02 -23.37 16.57
C GLN A 878 -2.83 -24.31 16.77
N LEU A 879 -3.05 -25.64 16.67
CA LEU A 879 -1.97 -26.61 16.50
C LEU A 879 -1.26 -26.46 15.13
N GLU A 880 -2.02 -26.22 14.06
CA GLU A 880 -1.47 -25.87 12.73
C GLU A 880 -0.53 -24.66 12.85
N LYS A 881 -0.99 -23.59 13.50
CA LYS A 881 -0.21 -22.38 13.77
C LYS A 881 1.04 -22.65 14.63
N TYR A 882 0.93 -23.48 15.66
CA TYR A 882 2.07 -23.85 16.51
C TYR A 882 3.15 -24.62 15.73
N LEU A 883 2.72 -25.65 14.98
CA LEU A 883 3.60 -26.53 14.22
C LEU A 883 4.15 -25.81 12.97
N PHE A 884 3.29 -25.47 12.02
CA PHE A 884 3.62 -24.99 10.67
C PHE A 884 3.82 -23.46 10.58
N GLY A 885 3.28 -22.69 11.53
CA GLY A 885 3.47 -21.24 11.62
C GLY A 885 2.34 -20.38 11.05
N ALA A 886 1.27 -20.98 10.53
CA ALA A 886 0.07 -20.28 10.06
C ALA A 886 -1.20 -20.95 10.58
N ASP A 887 -2.23 -20.13 10.82
CA ASP A 887 -3.61 -20.57 11.04
C ASP A 887 -4.32 -20.63 9.69
N GLY A 888 -4.74 -21.82 9.25
CA GLY A 888 -5.32 -22.02 7.92
C GLY A 888 -6.65 -21.30 7.68
N ASP A 889 -7.33 -20.79 8.70
CA ASP A 889 -8.54 -19.98 8.53
C ASP A 889 -8.23 -18.46 8.49
N ASN A 890 -6.98 -18.07 8.78
CA ASN A 890 -6.53 -16.68 8.75
C ASN A 890 -5.70 -16.39 7.48
N ASN A 891 -6.28 -15.61 6.55
CA ASN A 891 -5.65 -15.32 5.26
C ASN A 891 -4.29 -14.59 5.37
N ASP A 892 -4.14 -13.64 6.30
CA ASP A 892 -2.89 -12.89 6.47
C ASP A 892 -1.74 -13.79 6.96
N GLN A 893 -2.03 -14.73 7.88
CA GLN A 893 -1.04 -15.69 8.39
C GLN A 893 -0.64 -16.71 7.32
N LYS A 894 -1.60 -17.22 6.53
CA LYS A 894 -1.30 -18.08 5.37
C LYS A 894 -0.40 -17.37 4.37
N GLU A 895 -0.76 -16.14 4.00
CA GLU A 895 -0.04 -15.33 3.02
C GLU A 895 1.36 -14.94 3.51
N ALA A 896 1.53 -14.66 4.80
CA ALA A 896 2.84 -14.46 5.42
C ALA A 896 3.73 -15.72 5.37
N LEU A 897 3.16 -16.92 5.63
CA LEU A 897 3.89 -18.18 5.50
C LEU A 897 4.27 -18.49 4.05
N ILE A 898 3.34 -18.31 3.10
CA ILE A 898 3.62 -18.50 1.67
C ILE A 898 4.73 -17.55 1.22
N ASN A 899 4.67 -16.26 1.55
CA ASN A 899 5.70 -15.30 1.14
C ASN A 899 7.05 -15.54 1.83
N LYS A 900 7.08 -16.08 3.06
CA LYS A 900 8.32 -16.60 3.68
C LYS A 900 8.90 -17.76 2.89
N LEU A 901 8.08 -18.73 2.47
CA LEU A 901 8.52 -19.87 1.66
C LEU A 901 9.02 -19.42 0.27
N VAL A 902 8.37 -18.43 -0.35
CA VAL A 902 8.80 -17.84 -1.63
C VAL A 902 10.19 -17.20 -1.52
N ALA A 903 10.48 -16.49 -0.43
CA ALA A 903 11.82 -15.94 -0.19
C ALA A 903 12.86 -17.06 -0.04
N ILE A 904 12.58 -18.07 0.79
CA ILE A 904 13.44 -19.24 1.01
C ILE A 904 13.77 -19.94 -0.32
N ILE A 905 12.75 -20.27 -1.13
CA ILE A 905 12.94 -20.96 -2.40
C ILE A 905 13.69 -20.08 -3.42
N LYS A 906 13.46 -18.74 -3.44
CA LYS A 906 14.23 -17.83 -4.31
C LYS A 906 15.71 -17.76 -3.94
N ASP A 907 16.08 -17.85 -2.66
CA ASP A 907 17.48 -17.82 -2.24
C ASP A 907 18.19 -19.17 -2.40
N ASP A 908 17.49 -20.28 -2.18
CA ASP A 908 17.96 -21.64 -2.50
C ASP A 908 18.23 -21.80 -4.00
N LEU A 909 17.34 -21.33 -4.88
CA LEU A 909 17.56 -21.33 -6.33
C LEU A 909 18.74 -20.46 -6.77
N LYS A 910 18.91 -19.25 -6.22
CA LYS A 910 20.09 -18.39 -6.50
C LYS A 910 21.41 -19.08 -6.14
N THR A 911 21.39 -19.91 -5.09
CA THR A 911 22.58 -20.59 -4.56
C THR A 911 22.69 -22.06 -5.01
N MET A 912 21.82 -22.49 -5.93
CA MET A 912 21.80 -23.83 -6.54
C MET A 912 21.82 -24.99 -5.54
N ASN A 913 21.10 -24.86 -4.43
CA ASN A 913 20.95 -25.90 -3.40
C ASN A 913 19.54 -25.83 -2.76
N SER A 914 19.33 -26.57 -1.67
CA SER A 914 18.05 -26.65 -0.93
C SER A 914 18.20 -26.39 0.57
N GLN A 915 19.32 -25.80 1.01
CA GLN A 915 19.70 -25.76 2.43
C GLN A 915 18.73 -24.98 3.31
N ASN A 916 18.13 -23.89 2.82
CA ASN A 916 17.21 -23.09 3.63
C ASN A 916 15.83 -23.75 3.71
N LEU A 917 15.35 -24.35 2.62
CA LEU A 917 14.10 -25.11 2.59
C LEU A 917 14.19 -26.39 3.43
N ASP A 918 15.26 -27.17 3.31
CA ASP A 918 15.42 -28.42 4.07
C ASP A 918 15.66 -28.14 5.56
N LYS A 919 16.35 -27.03 5.91
CA LYS A 919 16.37 -26.51 7.28
C LYS A 919 14.97 -26.16 7.77
N PHE A 920 14.17 -25.44 6.98
CA PHE A 920 12.81 -25.08 7.38
C PHE A 920 11.90 -26.30 7.55
N LYS A 921 11.93 -27.27 6.63
CA LYS A 921 11.24 -28.57 6.79
C LYS A 921 11.66 -29.26 8.09
N LYS A 922 12.97 -29.28 8.40
CA LYS A 922 13.48 -29.84 9.65
C LYS A 922 12.97 -29.09 10.89
N GLU A 923 12.89 -27.76 10.88
CA GLU A 923 12.28 -26.98 11.97
C GLU A 923 10.80 -27.36 12.21
N ILE A 924 10.04 -27.67 11.15
CA ILE A 924 8.65 -28.14 11.26
C ILE A 924 8.59 -29.58 11.79
N PHE A 925 9.42 -30.47 11.27
CA PHE A 925 9.50 -31.87 11.71
C PHE A 925 9.90 -31.99 13.19
N ASP A 926 10.95 -31.27 13.61
CA ASP A 926 11.44 -31.30 14.99
C ASP A 926 10.34 -30.84 15.97
N LYS A 927 9.60 -29.77 15.65
CA LYS A 927 8.44 -29.33 16.44
C LYS A 927 7.34 -30.40 16.54
N ALA A 928 6.99 -31.04 15.44
CA ALA A 928 5.95 -32.08 15.42
C ALA A 928 6.37 -33.32 16.18
N LYS A 929 7.66 -33.68 16.09
CA LYS A 929 8.29 -34.75 16.85
C LYS A 929 8.30 -34.45 18.35
N ASP A 930 8.70 -33.24 18.76
CA ASP A 930 8.67 -32.82 20.16
C ASP A 930 7.23 -32.77 20.70
N PHE A 931 6.29 -32.25 19.92
CA PHE A 931 4.87 -32.24 20.27
C PHE A 931 4.32 -33.66 20.47
N SER A 932 4.58 -34.57 19.53
CA SER A 932 4.15 -35.97 19.62
C SER A 932 4.77 -36.67 20.84
N ASN A 933 6.10 -36.64 20.98
CA ASN A 933 6.80 -37.29 22.08
C ASN A 933 6.38 -36.73 23.46
N LYS A 934 6.20 -35.42 23.57
CA LYS A 934 5.83 -34.75 24.83
C LYS A 934 4.35 -34.95 25.17
N TYR A 935 3.44 -34.84 24.22
CA TYR A 935 1.99 -34.72 24.50
C TYR A 935 1.08 -35.82 23.94
N SER A 936 1.49 -36.66 22.97
CA SER A 936 0.64 -37.80 22.57
C SER A 936 0.69 -38.93 23.60
N LYS A 937 -0.45 -39.60 23.85
CA LYS A 937 -0.45 -40.85 24.62
C LYS A 937 0.12 -42.05 23.85
N VAL A 938 0.18 -41.98 22.52
CA VAL A 938 0.73 -43.04 21.66
C VAL A 938 2.11 -42.61 21.16
N LYS A 939 3.10 -43.51 21.23
CA LYS A 939 4.42 -43.25 20.64
C LYS A 939 4.32 -43.44 19.12
N VAL A 940 4.75 -42.44 18.36
CA VAL A 940 4.79 -42.47 16.89
C VAL A 940 6.24 -42.65 16.42
N GLU A 941 6.41 -43.24 15.25
CA GLU A 941 7.70 -43.39 14.57
C GLU A 941 8.10 -42.10 13.86
N ASP A 942 9.36 -41.70 13.95
CA ASP A 942 9.88 -40.44 13.37
C ASP A 942 9.52 -40.30 11.87
N ASP A 943 9.66 -41.37 11.08
CA ASP A 943 9.36 -41.35 9.65
C ASP A 943 7.88 -41.09 9.34
N LYS A 944 6.95 -41.55 10.21
CA LYS A 944 5.51 -41.27 10.06
C LYS A 944 5.21 -39.80 10.36
N ILE A 945 5.82 -39.25 11.41
CA ILE A 945 5.71 -37.82 11.74
C ILE A 945 6.25 -36.98 10.59
N LYS A 946 7.44 -37.31 10.08
CA LYS A 946 8.09 -36.61 8.97
C LYS A 946 7.24 -36.64 7.69
N ASN A 947 6.79 -37.82 7.28
CA ASN A 947 5.97 -38.02 6.09
C ASN A 947 4.66 -37.21 6.16
N ALA A 948 4.02 -37.17 7.34
CA ALA A 948 2.82 -36.36 7.57
C ALA A 948 3.11 -34.85 7.51
N THR A 949 4.18 -34.36 8.17
CA THR A 949 4.52 -32.92 8.16
C THR A 949 4.95 -32.43 6.78
N GLU A 950 5.74 -33.21 6.04
CA GLU A 950 6.16 -32.86 4.68
C GLU A 950 4.96 -32.81 3.72
N LYS A 951 4.04 -33.79 3.80
CA LYS A 951 2.79 -33.78 3.01
C LYS A 951 1.85 -32.64 3.37
N TYR A 952 1.68 -32.29 4.65
CA TYR A 952 0.83 -31.14 5.01
C TYR A 952 1.44 -29.82 4.52
N LEU A 953 2.76 -29.66 4.66
CA LEU A 953 3.47 -28.44 4.27
C LEU A 953 3.38 -28.18 2.74
N ASN A 954 3.11 -29.20 1.93
CA ASN A 954 2.82 -29.04 0.50
C ASN A 954 1.59 -28.14 0.21
N THR A 955 0.63 -28.03 1.15
CA THR A 955 -0.48 -27.05 1.10
C THR A 955 0.03 -25.62 0.87
N TYR A 956 1.21 -25.30 1.40
CA TYR A 956 1.85 -24.00 1.30
C TYR A 956 3.01 -23.99 0.28
N LEU A 957 3.80 -25.07 0.21
CA LEU A 957 4.93 -25.16 -0.72
C LEU A 957 4.50 -25.22 -2.19
N ASN A 958 3.41 -25.93 -2.53
CA ASN A 958 2.91 -25.99 -3.91
C ASN A 958 2.61 -24.59 -4.44
N VAL A 959 1.90 -23.77 -3.65
CA VAL A 959 1.60 -22.37 -3.97
C VAL A 959 2.89 -21.54 -4.04
N ALA A 960 3.82 -21.72 -3.11
CA ALA A 960 5.09 -20.98 -3.07
C ALA A 960 5.96 -21.26 -4.30
N TYR A 961 6.13 -22.52 -4.72
CA TYR A 961 6.84 -22.89 -5.95
C TYR A 961 6.22 -22.21 -7.17
N LEU A 962 4.89 -22.17 -7.28
CA LEU A 962 4.21 -21.46 -8.38
C LEU A 962 4.31 -19.93 -8.30
N ARG A 963 4.67 -19.34 -7.16
CA ARG A 963 5.05 -17.92 -7.12
C ARG A 963 6.46 -17.70 -7.62
N VAL A 964 7.38 -18.64 -7.34
CA VAL A 964 8.78 -18.55 -7.74
C VAL A 964 8.98 -18.87 -9.22
N GLU A 965 8.39 -19.97 -9.69
CA GLU A 965 8.55 -20.50 -11.05
C GLU A 965 7.63 -19.84 -12.09
N LEU A 966 6.72 -18.94 -11.69
CA LEU A 966 5.89 -18.16 -12.62
C LEU A 966 6.21 -16.66 -12.65
N SER A 967 6.97 -16.14 -11.67
CA SER A 967 7.65 -14.84 -11.79
C SER A 967 8.84 -14.97 -12.73
#